data_AF-A0A399I092-F1
#
_entry.id   AF-A0A399I092-F1
#
_cell.length_a   1.000
_cell.length_b   1.000
_cell.length_c   1.000
_cell.angle_alpha   90.00
_cell.angle_beta   90.00
_cell.angle_gamma   90.00
#
_symmetry.space_group_name_H-M   'P 1'
#
loop_
_entity.id
_entity.type
_entity.pdbx_description
1 polymer ?
#
loop_
_entity_poly.entity_id
_entity_poly.type
_entity_poly.pdbx_seq_one_letter_code
_entity_poly.pdbx_strand_id
1 'polypeptide(L)'
;MNSLRNRPVMVILWLLAFGACLPYGIAEASLQCYDCHGTRNSHDIRPEDSPFRNPSSGGFPGNHRTHMDATAVAATCAKCHPGSASKTASHREGLIAVSSRVNNSLATTYYPSFSNNTSVFPQTATPIQGSCSNVNCHFEIATPVWGSAALAGNSSANCGICHGAPPFDGKHGGKHGQYFGTDPANCAKCHANHLAEQNAFSHATSAGTRSLVVRFTGGGTYSGDLSYPNYLPSQNPARNGACTNLYCHSSGRIDPDTGTWGAPLMVPTWSDTRTTTCYSCHRGTPADSTPANCAAVQGRWSSNGVCTPDLTMSSNGHHTLVGAQWIRKYPCYYCHNNTVATDNTLTNISSLRKHVNGTVDVAMPAQWDIVGQPRASFDSSTKVCNNSYCHSDGTVTPDPNDVRVVGWSEKTECNSCHGHPRGSCNAAGCHDGVTKDGNGNVMDVLTGWPAGSEWMGAMPMFPNEGPGTPRANSHSRHTQSNYSCDNCHVKTVAGACKDCHTDGIPAGSMSEAAHVDATYHVNKTKDVYFKDGGTYDPITKKCSNTTCHVGTEPVWGGTVNSGVICLSCHQATTATGGDVDSFGFVANGTSERTRINTDQWVVTGHGRYSSSGNYPVSGNPAANFPTTNPCWYCHDNSVLHNDPANPFRLRQHQQFNNRFDKECVYCHMQGLVGECLGCHYSGESLSPQLTADAVKAKHGGVVYTTGCRNGGCHDTDATIHNTGAGFWTATQKADVKNQYVMMGVCLQCHDDDSGGQCNGCHDYSQPKYQLGFDPGTGYIKPKKARASSAHFGSKHYGDFLMSGGWDANGNPVGTWRGGKFCWDCHDPHGDGNIYMIQDKVATTTDGKFGIPQTRASVVFTKKQSGADYANSDPLKPYNGICNVCHTATSRHYRSDSGDGHNSGRICTDCHQHRFADSHADAQPCNSCHANSKPVPKHTAFTLPQDCTKCHSGAINGRMDIMGQFNGSSHHVQGVAVTNKQCYACHWEATKDGIIDSRYHQGYDLKNYTSVQNAPVDLVIWKAGERPTFYSSTTAVQFLAKNIGTANERTEAAKVTNHCLGCHSDQNNDTDPFNDCKTPRQYAWDFQSIAARYRNLSTTTWGKVNSTLFTGANQKDQVTKAFSAHGNAVANQGGYGTTYGIDQNIPNTRNGSQNVQCY
;
A
#
# COMPACT_ATOMS: atom_id res chain seq x y z
N MET A 1 34.49 55.66 53.65
CA MET A 1 33.90 56.54 54.68
C MET A 1 34.94 56.82 55.75
N ASN A 2 35.52 58.04 55.66
CA ASN A 2 36.09 58.89 56.72
C ASN A 2 37.31 58.41 57.53
N SER A 3 38.36 59.18 57.79
CA SER A 3 38.81 60.52 57.39
C SER A 3 40.14 60.78 58.15
N LEU A 4 41.17 61.34 57.48
CA LEU A 4 42.09 62.46 57.85
C LEU A 4 42.54 62.61 59.34
N ARG A 5 43.73 63.08 59.76
CA ARG A 5 44.84 63.87 59.17
C ARG A 5 45.89 64.14 60.28
N ASN A 6 47.16 64.24 59.88
CA ASN A 6 48.23 65.20 60.25
C ASN A 6 48.61 65.58 61.72
N ARG A 7 49.88 65.22 62.08
CA ARG A 7 51.07 66.05 62.52
C ARG A 7 51.01 66.90 63.84
N PRO A 8 52.17 67.33 64.46
CA PRO A 8 53.51 66.70 64.69
C PRO A 8 54.25 67.15 66.02
N VAL A 9 55.54 66.75 66.22
CA VAL A 9 56.73 67.45 66.86
C VAL A 9 57.11 67.27 68.38
N MET A 10 58.25 66.55 68.59
CA MET A 10 59.53 66.80 69.37
C MET A 10 59.75 66.82 70.92
N VAL A 11 60.92 66.22 71.29
CA VAL A 11 61.96 66.54 72.34
C VAL A 11 61.66 66.06 73.79
N ILE A 12 62.29 65.00 74.32
CA ILE A 12 63.69 64.74 74.81
C ILE A 12 63.96 65.18 76.27
N LEU A 13 64.64 64.27 77.01
CA LEU A 13 65.44 64.42 78.24
C LEU A 13 64.70 64.55 79.58
N TRP A 14 64.85 63.56 80.45
CA TRP A 14 65.72 63.68 81.63
C TRP A 14 65.97 62.30 82.25
N LEU A 15 67.24 62.06 82.52
CA LEU A 15 67.91 60.87 82.99
C LEU A 15 68.35 61.14 84.46
N LEU A 16 68.74 60.09 85.18
CA LEU A 16 69.64 60.07 86.36
C LEU A 16 69.00 60.20 87.76
N ALA A 17 69.16 59.17 88.61
CA ALA A 17 70.30 59.05 89.55
C ALA A 17 70.03 58.00 90.68
N PHE A 18 71.13 57.42 91.22
CA PHE A 18 71.28 56.53 92.41
C PHE A 18 70.94 55.02 92.23
N GLY A 19 71.84 54.02 92.32
CA GLY A 19 73.25 53.90 92.76
C GLY A 19 73.41 54.00 94.30
N ALA A 20 73.99 53.08 95.08
CA ALA A 20 74.67 51.79 94.88
C ALA A 20 74.90 51.12 96.27
N CYS A 21 74.96 49.79 96.35
CA CYS A 21 75.72 49.02 97.36
C CYS A 21 75.91 47.56 96.88
N LEU A 22 77.17 47.11 96.83
CA LEU A 22 77.65 45.77 96.46
C LEU A 22 78.71 45.33 97.48
N PRO A 23 78.91 44.01 97.68
CA PRO A 23 80.22 43.45 97.99
C PRO A 23 80.73 42.54 96.85
N TYR A 24 82.06 42.46 96.72
CA TYR A 24 82.82 41.76 95.70
C TYR A 24 82.89 40.24 95.94
N GLY A 25 82.64 39.45 94.88
CA GLY A 25 82.95 38.02 94.78
C GLY A 25 83.98 37.77 93.69
N ILE A 26 84.86 36.79 93.92
CA ILE A 26 85.97 36.38 93.06
C ILE A 26 85.38 35.80 91.76
N ALA A 27 85.70 36.40 90.61
CA ALA A 27 85.22 35.93 89.31
C ALA A 27 86.09 34.77 88.81
N GLU A 28 85.66 33.53 89.00
CA GLU A 28 86.06 32.45 88.10
C GLU A 28 85.40 32.69 86.74
N ALA A 29 86.20 32.90 85.69
CA ALA A 29 85.68 33.06 84.34
C ALA A 29 85.07 31.72 83.88
N SER A 30 83.75 31.63 83.91
CA SER A 30 82.99 30.49 83.39
C SER A 30 83.22 30.37 81.87
N LEU A 31 83.97 29.34 81.46
CA LEU A 31 84.23 29.01 80.05
C LEU A 31 82.91 28.69 79.34
N GLN A 32 82.52 29.49 78.34
CA GLN A 32 81.29 29.28 77.57
C GLN A 32 81.57 28.48 76.29
N CYS A 33 80.56 27.79 75.75
CA CYS A 33 80.72 26.98 74.53
C CYS A 33 81.25 27.79 73.34
N TYR A 34 80.84 29.06 73.21
CA TYR A 34 81.30 29.96 72.16
C TYR A 34 82.77 30.38 72.31
N ASP A 35 83.38 30.21 73.50
CA ASP A 35 84.79 30.52 73.72
C ASP A 35 85.73 29.44 73.14
N CYS A 36 85.20 28.24 72.84
CA CYS A 36 86.00 27.10 72.35
C CYS A 36 85.62 26.57 70.98
N HIS A 37 84.39 26.81 70.50
CA HIS A 37 83.93 26.32 69.20
C HIS A 37 83.21 27.39 68.37
N GLY A 38 82.75 28.45 69.00
CA GLY A 38 81.81 29.39 68.40
C GLY A 38 82.40 30.76 68.10
N THR A 39 81.53 31.75 67.99
CA THR A 39 81.95 33.13 67.74
C THR A 39 81.64 33.98 68.97
N ARG A 40 82.69 34.37 69.71
CA ARG A 40 82.58 35.12 70.97
C ARG A 40 81.77 36.41 70.85
N ASN A 41 81.95 37.16 69.75
CA ASN A 41 81.26 38.45 69.56
C ASN A 41 79.74 38.31 69.39
N SER A 42 79.27 37.25 68.74
CA SER A 42 77.84 37.00 68.52
C SER A 42 77.23 36.06 69.57
N HIS A 43 78.04 35.55 70.52
CA HIS A 43 77.68 34.49 71.45
C HIS A 43 77.11 33.23 70.75
N ASP A 44 77.44 33.04 69.46
CA ASP A 44 77.01 31.87 68.70
C ASP A 44 77.80 30.66 69.16
N ILE A 45 77.12 29.70 69.76
CA ILE A 45 77.74 28.51 70.34
C ILE A 45 78.00 27.39 69.31
N ARG A 46 77.51 27.54 68.07
CA ARG A 46 77.69 26.53 67.04
C ARG A 46 79.15 26.52 66.57
N PRO A 47 79.75 25.33 66.42
CA PRO A 47 81.06 25.18 65.82
C PRO A 47 81.20 26.02 64.54
N GLU A 48 82.28 26.80 64.43
CA GLU A 48 82.60 27.52 63.20
C GLU A 48 83.06 26.53 62.11
N ASP A 49 82.47 26.64 60.92
CA ASP A 49 82.84 25.81 59.78
C ASP A 49 84.08 26.42 59.10
N SER A 50 85.19 25.68 59.07
CA SER A 50 86.49 26.15 58.57
C SER A 50 87.18 25.08 57.72
N PRO A 51 87.93 25.42 56.64
CA PRO A 51 88.60 24.43 55.80
C PRO A 51 89.69 23.61 56.52
N PHE A 52 90.12 24.03 57.72
CA PHE A 52 91.04 23.32 58.59
C PHE A 52 90.67 23.50 60.06
N ARG A 53 91.26 22.71 60.96
CA ARG A 53 91.05 22.87 62.41
C ARG A 53 91.76 24.13 62.91
N ASN A 54 91.01 25.18 63.18
CA ASN A 54 91.49 26.48 63.62
C ASN A 54 91.59 26.52 65.16
N PRO A 55 92.79 26.52 65.75
CA PRO A 55 92.95 26.48 67.21
C PRO A 55 92.48 27.74 67.93
N SER A 56 92.39 28.90 67.25
CA SER A 56 92.05 30.18 67.87
C SER A 56 90.55 30.49 67.84
N SER A 57 89.79 29.93 66.91
CA SER A 57 88.33 30.05 66.87
C SER A 57 87.59 28.75 67.24
N GLY A 58 88.31 27.63 67.30
CA GLY A 58 87.70 26.32 67.52
C GLY A 58 87.01 25.71 66.31
N GLY A 59 87.07 26.39 65.16
CA GLY A 59 86.44 25.94 63.92
C GLY A 59 87.14 24.74 63.30
N PHE A 60 86.41 23.95 62.53
CA PHE A 60 86.96 22.75 61.87
C PHE A 60 86.19 22.37 60.59
N PRO A 61 86.75 21.47 59.75
CA PRO A 61 86.13 21.07 58.48
C PRO A 61 84.77 20.42 58.70
N GLY A 62 83.72 21.04 58.18
CA GLY A 62 82.36 20.54 58.32
C GLY A 62 81.32 21.58 57.94
N ASN A 63 80.08 21.29 58.35
CA ASN A 63 78.92 22.13 58.09
C ASN A 63 77.96 22.13 59.31
N HIS A 64 78.50 22.33 60.51
CA HIS A 64 77.75 22.42 61.76
C HIS A 64 76.74 23.56 61.76
N ARG A 65 77.09 24.71 61.18
CA ARG A 65 76.20 25.88 61.14
C ARG A 65 75.07 25.71 60.13
N THR A 66 75.18 24.77 59.19
CA THR A 66 74.09 24.46 58.25
C THR A 66 73.12 23.40 58.80
N HIS A 67 73.56 22.57 59.75
CA HIS A 67 72.73 21.56 60.44
C HIS A 67 72.01 22.10 61.69
N MET A 68 72.26 23.37 62.05
CA MET A 68 71.75 23.97 63.28
C MET A 68 71.31 25.41 63.03
N ASP A 69 70.15 25.78 63.56
CA ASP A 69 69.65 27.16 63.52
C ASP A 69 70.57 28.13 64.29
N ALA A 70 70.61 29.40 63.91
CA ALA A 70 71.39 30.44 64.60
C ALA A 70 71.01 30.62 66.09
N THR A 71 69.83 30.15 66.48
CA THR A 71 69.31 30.14 67.85
C THR A 71 69.64 28.87 68.65
N ALA A 72 70.56 28.03 68.16
CA ALA A 72 70.90 26.77 68.81
C ALA A 72 71.32 26.93 70.28
N VAL A 73 70.84 26.02 71.12
CA VAL A 73 71.19 25.91 72.55
C VAL A 73 71.94 24.61 72.82
N ALA A 74 72.53 24.44 74.01
CA ALA A 74 73.31 23.24 74.34
C ALA A 74 72.53 21.91 74.17
N ALA A 75 71.21 21.94 74.42
CA ALA A 75 70.33 20.79 74.19
C ALA A 75 70.17 20.42 72.70
N THR A 76 70.35 21.38 71.78
CA THR A 76 70.30 21.13 70.33
C THR A 76 71.40 20.17 69.90
N CYS A 77 72.58 20.26 70.52
CA CYS A 77 73.72 19.39 70.23
C CYS A 77 73.46 17.93 70.62
N ALA A 78 72.57 17.67 71.59
CA ALA A 78 72.32 16.34 72.14
C ALA A 78 71.69 15.37 71.14
N LYS A 79 71.09 15.90 70.07
CA LYS A 79 70.55 15.12 68.95
C LYS A 79 71.62 14.32 68.22
N CYS A 80 72.85 14.84 68.19
CA CYS A 80 74.02 14.21 67.57
C CYS A 80 75.04 13.78 68.62
N HIS A 81 75.22 14.53 69.71
CA HIS A 81 76.25 14.31 70.73
C HIS A 81 75.63 13.99 72.10
N PRO A 82 75.49 12.71 72.46
CA PRO A 82 74.95 12.32 73.76
C PRO A 82 75.69 13.00 74.91
N GLY A 83 74.94 13.56 75.87
CA GLY A 83 75.49 14.23 77.06
C GLY A 83 75.84 15.71 76.88
N SER A 84 75.80 16.28 75.67
CA SER A 84 76.18 17.70 75.44
C SER A 84 75.26 18.72 76.11
N ALA A 85 74.05 18.32 76.53
CA ALA A 85 73.09 19.21 77.19
C ALA A 85 73.56 19.71 78.57
N SER A 86 74.49 18.99 79.23
CA SER A 86 74.98 19.31 80.58
C SER A 86 76.15 20.30 80.62
N LYS A 87 76.66 20.77 79.46
CA LYS A 87 77.74 21.78 79.34
C LYS A 87 79.04 21.45 80.08
N THR A 88 79.48 20.19 80.15
CA THR A 88 80.72 19.82 80.83
C THR A 88 81.96 20.00 79.93
N ALA A 89 83.05 20.55 80.48
CA ALA A 89 84.35 20.69 79.79
C ALA A 89 85.11 19.35 79.63
N SER A 90 84.50 18.23 80.06
CA SER A 90 85.08 16.89 80.07
C SER A 90 85.37 16.31 78.68
N HIS A 91 84.85 16.90 77.60
CA HIS A 91 85.12 16.44 76.23
C HIS A 91 86.43 16.99 75.63
N ARG A 92 87.27 17.69 76.42
CA ARG A 92 88.60 18.18 76.02
C ARG A 92 89.67 17.08 75.88
N GLU A 93 89.32 15.83 76.09
CA GLU A 93 90.20 14.65 75.99
C GLU A 93 90.53 14.24 74.55
N GLY A 94 90.13 15.04 73.55
CA GLY A 94 90.41 14.79 72.13
C GLY A 94 89.45 13.82 71.44
N LEU A 95 88.39 13.40 72.14
CA LEU A 95 87.39 12.44 71.68
C LEU A 95 85.97 13.02 71.86
N ILE A 96 85.16 12.98 70.80
CA ILE A 96 83.76 13.41 70.85
C ILE A 96 82.87 12.24 70.40
N ALA A 97 81.91 11.86 71.23
CA ALA A 97 80.95 10.81 70.93
C ALA A 97 79.80 11.33 70.06
N VAL A 98 79.39 10.54 69.07
CA VAL A 98 78.15 10.76 68.30
C VAL A 98 77.16 9.63 68.57
N SER A 99 75.88 9.98 68.65
CA SER A 99 74.78 9.07 68.97
C SER A 99 74.67 7.95 67.94
N SER A 100 74.58 6.70 68.41
CA SER A 100 74.23 5.54 67.56
C SER A 100 72.80 5.56 67.04
N ARG A 101 71.99 6.53 67.47
CA ARG A 101 70.61 6.79 67.04
C ARG A 101 70.40 8.30 66.94
N VAL A 102 71.04 8.92 65.97
CA VAL A 102 70.95 10.37 65.76
C VAL A 102 69.46 10.78 65.67
N ASN A 103 69.07 11.75 66.50
CA ASN A 103 67.69 12.25 66.60
C ASN A 103 66.61 11.15 66.82
N ASN A 104 66.91 10.11 67.60
CA ASN A 104 65.99 8.99 67.88
C ASN A 104 65.62 8.15 66.64
N SER A 105 66.53 7.98 65.67
CA SER A 105 66.34 6.99 64.60
C SER A 105 65.93 5.61 65.15
N LEU A 106 64.91 4.99 64.53
CA LEU A 106 64.51 3.61 64.83
C LEU A 106 65.55 2.59 64.33
N ALA A 107 66.17 2.85 63.19
CA ALA A 107 67.32 2.11 62.73
C ALA A 107 68.62 2.64 63.38
N THR A 108 69.57 1.75 63.66
CA THR A 108 70.88 2.13 64.21
C THR A 108 71.67 2.90 63.15
N THR A 109 72.16 4.09 63.51
CA THR A 109 73.01 4.92 62.66
C THR A 109 74.35 4.23 62.42
N TYR A 110 74.75 4.10 61.15
CA TYR A 110 76.01 3.48 60.75
C TYR A 110 76.94 4.52 60.14
N TYR A 111 78.23 4.45 60.48
CA TYR A 111 79.28 5.36 60.02
C TYR A 111 80.30 4.58 59.17
N PRO A 112 80.14 4.53 57.84
CA PRO A 112 80.97 3.71 56.97
C PRO A 112 82.46 4.02 57.08
N SER A 113 82.83 5.30 57.17
CA SER A 113 84.23 5.76 57.25
C SER A 113 84.98 5.24 58.49
N PHE A 114 84.26 4.80 59.52
CA PHE A 114 84.83 4.25 60.74
C PHE A 114 84.39 2.80 61.01
N SER A 115 83.63 2.20 60.08
CA SER A 115 83.08 0.85 60.17
C SER A 115 82.43 0.53 61.53
N ASN A 116 81.69 1.48 62.10
CA ASN A 116 81.07 1.34 63.41
C ASN A 116 79.69 2.01 63.50
N ASN A 117 78.99 1.74 64.60
CA ASN A 117 77.68 2.31 64.94
C ASN A 117 77.73 3.24 66.17
N THR A 118 78.89 3.35 66.82
CA THR A 118 79.19 4.30 67.91
C THR A 118 80.55 4.91 67.62
N SER A 119 80.57 6.09 66.97
CA SER A 119 81.80 6.71 66.52
C SER A 119 82.34 7.66 67.59
N VAL A 120 83.48 7.29 68.16
CA VAL A 120 84.37 8.25 68.81
C VAL A 120 85.08 8.98 67.69
N PHE A 121 84.75 10.25 67.42
CA PHE A 121 85.40 11.04 66.38
C PHE A 121 86.76 11.53 66.89
N PRO A 122 87.89 11.06 66.33
CA PRO A 122 89.20 11.51 66.75
C PRO A 122 89.41 12.96 66.31
N GLN A 123 89.70 13.85 67.26
CA GLN A 123 89.93 15.28 66.97
C GLN A 123 91.38 15.50 66.48
N THR A 124 91.70 15.01 65.28
CA THR A 124 93.02 15.21 64.65
C THR A 124 93.11 16.55 63.92
N ALA A 125 94.32 16.97 63.57
CA ALA A 125 94.53 18.19 62.77
C ALA A 125 93.98 18.08 61.33
N THR A 126 93.80 16.85 60.83
CA THR A 126 93.26 16.53 59.50
C THR A 126 92.11 15.52 59.63
N PRO A 127 90.90 15.95 60.02
CA PRO A 127 89.78 15.06 60.23
C PRO A 127 89.31 14.43 58.90
N ILE A 128 89.04 13.13 58.90
CA ILE A 128 88.45 12.43 57.75
C ILE A 128 86.94 12.68 57.76
N GLN A 129 86.44 13.35 56.73
CA GLN A 129 85.00 13.55 56.54
C GLN A 129 84.35 12.27 56.01
N GLY A 130 83.18 11.93 56.55
CA GLY A 130 82.45 10.71 56.20
C GLY A 130 80.96 10.95 56.08
N SER A 131 80.23 9.94 55.61
CA SER A 131 78.76 9.93 55.60
C SER A 131 78.20 9.13 56.78
N CYS A 132 76.90 9.28 57.04
CA CYS A 132 76.11 8.44 57.92
C CYS A 132 75.09 7.67 57.09
N SER A 133 74.54 6.57 57.60
CA SER A 133 73.31 5.97 57.07
C SER A 133 72.33 5.66 58.20
N ASN A 134 71.05 5.43 57.85
CA ASN A 134 69.97 5.15 58.81
C ASN A 134 69.67 6.31 59.79
N VAL A 135 69.92 7.55 59.35
CA VAL A 135 69.57 8.75 60.12
C VAL A 135 68.18 9.23 59.69
N ASN A 136 67.28 9.44 60.65
CA ASN A 136 65.91 9.87 60.35
C ASN A 136 65.86 11.28 59.72
N CYS A 137 66.77 12.17 60.11
CA CYS A 137 66.96 13.49 59.50
C CYS A 137 67.39 13.41 58.03
N HIS A 138 67.91 12.27 57.58
CA HIS A 138 68.27 12.04 56.18
C HIS A 138 67.52 10.82 55.64
N PHE A 139 66.28 10.63 56.10
CA PHE A 139 65.32 9.73 55.45
C PHE A 139 65.78 8.27 55.34
N GLU A 140 66.60 7.83 56.31
CA GLU A 140 67.17 6.47 56.39
C GLU A 140 68.00 6.04 55.18
N ILE A 141 68.42 6.99 54.33
CA ILE A 141 69.37 6.75 53.24
C ILE A 141 70.80 7.14 53.65
N ALA A 142 71.78 6.83 52.80
CA ALA A 142 73.14 7.32 52.99
C ALA A 142 73.19 8.85 52.85
N THR A 143 73.74 9.54 53.83
CA THR A 143 73.92 10.99 53.79
C THR A 143 75.02 11.37 52.81
N PRO A 144 75.04 12.63 52.31
CA PRO A 144 76.24 13.21 51.75
C PRO A 144 77.41 13.14 52.75
N VAL A 145 78.63 13.24 52.23
CA VAL A 145 79.84 13.35 53.06
C VAL A 145 79.75 14.65 53.89
N TRP A 146 80.08 14.57 55.18
CA TRP A 146 80.06 15.72 56.08
C TRP A 146 80.88 16.90 55.52
N GLY A 147 80.33 18.11 55.56
CA GLY A 147 80.95 19.28 54.90
C GLY A 147 80.56 19.50 53.43
N SER A 148 79.75 18.62 52.83
CA SER A 148 79.16 18.86 51.50
C SER A 148 78.34 20.16 51.47
N ALA A 149 78.27 20.79 50.30
CA ALA A 149 77.47 21.99 50.08
C ALA A 149 75.98 21.74 50.39
N ALA A 150 75.31 22.77 50.92
CA ALA A 150 73.88 22.71 51.19
C ALA A 150 73.10 22.49 49.89
N LEU A 151 72.01 21.72 49.97
CA LEU A 151 71.07 21.56 48.87
C LEU A 151 70.48 22.92 48.51
N ALA A 152 70.71 23.37 47.29
CA ALA A 152 70.24 24.65 46.77
C ALA A 152 69.49 24.45 45.45
N GLY A 153 68.41 25.23 45.24
CA GLY A 153 67.61 25.22 44.02
C GLY A 153 66.41 24.28 44.04
N ASN A 154 65.35 24.66 43.31
CA ASN A 154 64.03 24.02 43.29
C ASN A 154 63.85 23.06 42.11
N SER A 155 64.76 22.10 41.92
CA SER A 155 64.69 21.12 40.83
C SER A 155 64.02 19.81 41.26
N SER A 156 63.42 19.08 40.31
CA SER A 156 62.86 17.73 40.54
C SER A 156 63.90 16.74 41.06
N ALA A 157 65.15 16.86 40.57
CA ALA A 157 66.29 16.08 41.05
C ALA A 157 66.55 16.33 42.54
N ASN A 158 66.50 17.59 42.99
CA ASN A 158 66.71 17.95 44.40
C ASN A 158 65.56 17.49 45.30
N CYS A 159 64.31 17.59 44.85
CA CYS A 159 63.15 17.03 45.57
C CYS A 159 63.22 15.50 45.65
N GLY A 160 63.72 14.85 44.60
CA GLY A 160 63.88 13.41 44.48
C GLY A 160 64.88 12.81 45.47
N ILE A 161 65.85 13.61 45.97
CA ILE A 161 66.79 13.19 47.01
C ILE A 161 66.07 12.79 48.30
N CYS A 162 64.94 13.44 48.62
CA CYS A 162 64.18 13.19 49.85
C CYS A 162 62.89 12.41 49.62
N HIS A 163 62.16 12.69 48.53
CA HIS A 163 60.80 12.21 48.33
C HIS A 163 60.63 11.20 47.20
N GLY A 164 61.67 10.95 46.38
CA GLY A 164 61.59 10.14 45.16
C GLY A 164 60.48 10.62 44.22
N ALA A 165 60.71 11.65 43.40
CA ALA A 165 59.65 12.28 42.59
C ALA A 165 59.71 11.85 41.10
N PRO A 166 58.66 11.21 40.53
CA PRO A 166 57.44 10.74 41.20
C PRO A 166 57.71 9.48 42.04
N PRO A 167 56.95 9.27 43.14
CA PRO A 167 57.19 8.11 44.00
C PRO A 167 56.77 6.82 43.31
N PHE A 168 57.45 5.72 43.65
CA PHE A 168 57.19 4.40 43.06
C PHE A 168 55.97 3.68 43.65
N ASP A 169 55.22 4.34 44.54
CA ASP A 169 54.06 3.76 45.22
C ASP A 169 52.77 3.85 44.39
N GLY A 170 51.99 2.76 44.43
CA GLY A 170 50.68 2.68 43.77
C GLY A 170 50.72 2.95 42.27
N LYS A 171 49.95 3.96 41.80
CA LYS A 171 49.75 4.24 40.36
C LYS A 171 50.46 5.47 39.80
N HIS A 172 51.35 6.12 40.55
CA HIS A 172 52.12 7.28 40.07
C HIS A 172 52.84 7.02 38.73
N GLY A 173 53.58 5.90 38.62
CA GLY A 173 54.21 5.46 37.37
C GLY A 173 53.34 4.57 36.46
N GLY A 174 52.10 4.29 36.88
CA GLY A 174 51.15 3.45 36.15
C GLY A 174 50.27 4.27 35.20
N LYS A 175 48.95 4.03 35.24
CA LYS A 175 47.99 4.75 34.39
C LYS A 175 48.04 6.27 34.58
N HIS A 176 48.22 6.77 35.81
CA HIS A 176 48.33 8.22 36.03
C HIS A 176 49.57 8.82 35.35
N GLY A 177 50.72 8.16 35.44
CA GLY A 177 51.92 8.52 34.69
C GLY A 177 51.75 8.42 33.17
N GLN A 178 51.05 7.39 32.68
CA GLN A 178 50.75 7.22 31.24
C GLN A 178 49.86 8.36 30.69
N TYR A 179 48.85 8.80 31.43
CA TYR A 179 47.88 9.81 30.97
C TYR A 179 48.31 11.25 31.26
N PHE A 180 48.82 11.52 32.45
CA PHE A 180 49.21 12.87 32.86
C PHE A 180 50.69 13.16 32.63
N GLY A 181 51.55 12.15 32.55
CA GLY A 181 53.00 12.31 32.59
C GLY A 181 53.54 12.26 34.02
N THR A 182 54.85 12.04 34.14
CA THR A 182 55.56 11.90 35.42
C THR A 182 56.24 13.20 35.88
N ASP A 183 56.07 14.31 35.15
CA ASP A 183 56.69 15.58 35.49
C ASP A 183 56.07 16.24 36.73
N PRO A 184 56.84 16.97 37.55
CA PRO A 184 56.34 17.64 38.76
C PRO A 184 55.14 18.57 38.56
N ALA A 185 55.03 19.20 37.38
CA ALA A 185 53.89 20.04 37.04
C ALA A 185 52.57 19.24 36.97
N ASN A 186 52.63 17.95 36.64
CA ASN A 186 51.47 17.07 36.57
C ASN A 186 51.04 16.56 37.95
N CYS A 187 51.95 16.50 38.92
CA CYS A 187 51.63 16.19 40.31
C CYS A 187 50.67 17.20 40.92
N ALA A 188 50.75 18.47 40.48
CA ALA A 188 49.87 19.55 40.93
C ALA A 188 48.37 19.34 40.60
N LYS A 189 48.05 18.36 39.75
CA LYS A 189 46.66 17.95 39.46
C LYS A 189 46.00 17.21 40.63
N CYS A 190 46.81 16.61 41.50
CA CYS A 190 46.36 15.85 42.65
C CYS A 190 46.97 16.34 43.97
N HIS A 191 48.06 17.10 43.95
CA HIS A 191 48.78 17.56 45.14
C HIS A 191 48.99 19.08 45.14
N ALA A 192 49.19 19.66 46.32
CA ALA A 192 49.57 21.06 46.43
C ALA A 192 50.98 21.30 45.86
N ASN A 193 51.17 22.41 45.13
CA ASN A 193 52.48 22.81 44.60
C ASN A 193 53.22 23.71 45.61
N HIS A 194 54.37 23.25 46.09
CA HIS A 194 55.19 23.94 47.10
C HIS A 194 56.42 24.67 46.54
N LEU A 195 56.63 24.67 45.21
CA LEU A 195 57.85 25.22 44.58
C LEU A 195 57.98 26.75 44.67
N ALA A 196 56.91 27.46 45.03
CA ALA A 196 56.85 28.92 45.14
C ALA A 196 57.10 29.44 46.58
N GLU A 197 57.35 28.56 47.54
CA GLU A 197 57.61 28.96 48.93
C GLU A 197 59.03 29.52 49.12
N GLN A 198 59.16 30.54 49.98
CA GLN A 198 60.44 31.24 50.24
C GLN A 198 61.55 30.33 50.78
N ASN A 199 61.17 29.27 51.52
CA ASN A 199 62.07 28.21 51.99
C ASN A 199 61.55 26.86 51.48
N ALA A 200 61.79 26.56 50.20
CA ALA A 200 61.34 25.32 49.55
C ALA A 200 61.83 24.03 50.25
N PHE A 201 62.93 24.12 51.01
CA PHE A 201 63.43 23.06 51.90
C PHE A 201 63.34 23.53 53.35
N SER A 202 62.61 22.77 54.18
CA SER A 202 62.64 22.93 55.63
C SER A 202 63.72 22.04 56.24
N HIS A 203 64.23 22.40 57.43
CA HIS A 203 65.16 21.53 58.16
C HIS A 203 64.55 20.14 58.36
N ALA A 204 65.37 19.08 58.33
CA ALA A 204 64.86 17.71 58.37
C ALA A 204 64.07 17.36 59.64
N THR A 205 64.31 18.07 60.74
CA THR A 205 63.51 17.93 61.97
C THR A 205 62.08 18.46 61.84
N SER A 206 61.77 19.19 60.76
CA SER A 206 60.41 19.60 60.39
C SER A 206 59.67 18.51 59.60
N ALA A 207 60.33 17.39 59.28
CA ALA A 207 59.69 16.26 58.63
C ALA A 207 58.50 15.75 59.48
N GLY A 208 57.32 15.63 58.88
CA GLY A 208 56.09 15.18 59.53
C GLY A 208 55.14 16.30 59.95
N THR A 209 55.58 17.56 59.88
CA THR A 209 54.74 18.74 60.16
C THR A 209 53.84 19.15 58.98
N ARG A 210 54.01 18.53 57.81
CA ARG A 210 53.20 18.76 56.60
C ARG A 210 52.56 17.44 56.16
N SER A 211 51.23 17.34 56.31
CA SER A 211 50.46 16.16 55.85
C SER A 211 50.39 16.10 54.33
N LEU A 212 50.24 14.90 53.77
CA LEU A 212 49.99 14.74 52.33
C LEU A 212 48.60 15.31 52.02
N VAL A 213 48.55 16.28 51.11
CA VAL A 213 47.28 16.85 50.66
C VAL A 213 46.95 16.29 49.28
N VAL A 214 45.84 15.56 49.19
CA VAL A 214 45.25 15.17 47.90
C VAL A 214 44.10 16.12 47.59
N ARG A 215 44.25 16.92 46.54
CA ARG A 215 43.26 17.89 46.06
C ARG A 215 43.10 17.73 44.57
N PHE A 216 41.86 17.54 44.13
CA PHE A 216 41.53 17.44 42.71
C PHE A 216 40.95 18.76 42.21
N THR A 217 41.46 19.24 41.08
CA THR A 217 40.94 20.41 40.38
C THR A 217 39.57 20.06 39.79
N GLY A 218 38.47 20.47 40.44
CA GLY A 218 37.09 20.18 39.99
C GLY A 218 36.22 19.38 40.96
N GLY A 219 36.70 19.10 42.18
CA GLY A 219 35.99 18.28 43.16
C GLY A 219 36.38 16.80 43.07
N GLY A 220 36.07 16.02 44.12
CA GLY A 220 36.46 14.61 44.26
C GLY A 220 37.01 14.30 45.65
N THR A 221 37.01 13.03 46.03
CA THR A 221 37.55 12.58 47.33
C THR A 221 38.48 11.38 47.19
N TYR A 222 39.43 11.28 48.12
CA TYR A 222 40.33 10.13 48.24
C TYR A 222 40.15 9.51 49.63
N SER A 223 39.87 8.21 49.68
CA SER A 223 39.52 7.53 50.93
C SER A 223 40.71 6.95 51.70
N GLY A 224 41.94 7.09 51.19
CA GLY A 224 43.13 6.48 51.79
C GLY A 224 43.72 7.34 52.92
N ASP A 225 44.53 6.72 53.77
CA ASP A 225 45.22 7.41 54.85
C ASP A 225 46.26 8.40 54.30
N LEU A 226 46.14 9.65 54.72
CA LEU A 226 47.00 10.78 54.34
C LEU A 226 47.96 11.22 55.46
N SER A 227 47.92 10.54 56.62
CA SER A 227 48.89 10.73 57.69
C SER A 227 50.26 10.20 57.22
N TYR A 228 51.19 11.12 56.97
CA TYR A 228 52.40 10.87 56.19
C TYR A 228 53.62 10.58 57.10
N PRO A 229 54.41 9.52 56.80
CA PRO A 229 55.78 9.78 56.33
C PRO A 229 56.29 8.74 55.31
N ASN A 230 56.17 8.99 53.99
CA ASN A 230 56.81 8.13 52.96
C ASN A 230 58.33 8.35 52.87
N TYR A 231 58.90 9.21 53.72
CA TYR A 231 60.34 9.45 53.78
C TYR A 231 61.03 8.66 54.90
N LEU A 232 60.27 7.85 55.68
CA LEU A 232 60.83 6.87 56.61
C LEU A 232 60.28 5.49 56.23
N PRO A 233 61.02 4.68 55.46
CA PRO A 233 60.63 3.32 55.11
C PRO A 233 60.22 2.47 56.33
N SER A 234 60.81 2.74 57.50
CA SER A 234 60.51 2.05 58.75
C SER A 234 59.15 2.40 59.40
N GLN A 235 58.41 3.40 58.90
CA GLN A 235 57.18 3.93 59.53
C GLN A 235 55.97 4.04 58.57
N ASN A 236 55.94 3.29 57.46
CA ASN A 236 55.00 3.54 56.37
C ASN A 236 53.68 2.72 56.45
N PRO A 237 52.50 3.34 56.68
CA PRO A 237 51.21 2.66 56.54
C PRO A 237 50.82 2.48 55.06
N ALA A 238 50.05 1.42 54.75
CA ALA A 238 49.59 1.13 53.39
C ALA A 238 48.52 2.15 52.91
N ARG A 239 48.74 2.77 51.75
CA ARG A 239 47.93 3.90 51.22
C ARG A 239 46.95 3.46 50.14
N ASN A 240 46.09 2.49 50.44
CA ASN A 240 45.18 1.94 49.45
C ASN A 240 43.77 2.57 49.53
N GLY A 241 43.63 3.80 49.03
CA GLY A 241 42.34 4.50 48.93
C GLY A 241 41.71 4.39 47.54
N ALA A 242 40.39 4.63 47.46
CA ALA A 242 39.68 4.83 46.20
C ALA A 242 39.47 6.32 45.94
N CYS A 243 39.50 6.71 44.66
CA CYS A 243 39.11 8.04 44.24
C CYS A 243 37.65 8.01 43.75
N THR A 244 36.81 8.92 44.23
CA THR A 244 35.38 8.99 43.85
C THR A 244 34.98 10.40 43.44
N ASN A 245 33.87 10.49 42.70
CA ASN A 245 33.36 11.73 42.11
C ASN A 245 34.37 12.41 41.15
N LEU A 246 35.06 11.59 40.36
CA LEU A 246 36.02 12.01 39.34
C LEU A 246 35.68 11.34 38.01
N TYR A 247 35.79 12.07 36.90
CA TYR A 247 35.47 11.54 35.57
C TYR A 247 36.20 10.23 35.24
N CYS A 248 37.52 10.16 35.41
CA CYS A 248 38.30 8.95 35.10
C CYS A 248 38.02 7.76 36.05
N HIS A 249 37.41 7.99 37.21
CA HIS A 249 37.05 6.96 38.20
C HIS A 249 35.53 6.87 38.34
N SER A 250 34.82 6.97 37.22
CA SER A 250 33.37 6.97 37.16
C SER A 250 32.84 6.02 36.08
N SER A 251 31.52 5.91 35.99
CA SER A 251 30.82 5.33 34.85
C SER A 251 30.77 6.28 33.64
N GLY A 252 31.58 7.34 33.60
CA GLY A 252 31.72 8.22 32.43
C GLY A 252 30.44 9.00 32.13
N ARG A 253 29.45 8.90 33.03
CA ARG A 253 28.13 9.48 32.92
C ARG A 253 27.81 10.18 34.23
N ILE A 254 27.23 11.37 34.13
CA ILE A 254 26.66 12.05 35.28
C ILE A 254 25.39 11.30 35.65
N ASP A 255 25.29 10.90 36.91
CA ASP A 255 24.08 10.36 37.49
C ASP A 255 23.03 11.48 37.54
N PRO A 256 21.89 11.31 36.85
CA PRO A 256 20.89 12.37 36.73
C PRO A 256 20.22 12.72 38.06
N ASP A 257 20.20 11.81 39.04
CA ASP A 257 19.55 12.01 40.33
C ASP A 257 20.46 12.78 41.30
N THR A 258 21.77 12.57 41.22
CA THR A 258 22.74 13.22 42.12
C THR A 258 23.50 14.38 41.50
N GLY A 259 23.48 14.52 40.17
CA GLY A 259 24.28 15.51 39.44
C GLY A 259 25.79 15.27 39.53
N THR A 260 26.23 14.13 40.05
CA THR A 260 27.65 13.76 40.20
C THR A 260 28.03 12.65 39.22
N TRP A 261 29.33 12.43 39.02
CA TRP A 261 29.79 11.32 38.18
C TRP A 261 29.41 9.98 38.81
N GLY A 262 28.62 9.17 38.08
CA GLY A 262 28.13 7.88 38.59
C GLY A 262 29.26 6.90 38.88
N ALA A 263 29.06 5.99 39.84
CA ALA A 263 30.09 5.02 40.19
C ALA A 263 30.35 4.02 39.05
N PRO A 264 31.61 3.61 38.80
CA PRO A 264 31.91 2.53 37.86
C PRO A 264 31.41 1.18 38.42
N LEU A 265 31.20 0.19 37.55
CA LEU A 265 30.87 -1.18 38.00
C LEU A 265 32.01 -1.81 38.81
N MET A 266 33.24 -1.38 38.55
CA MET A 266 34.43 -1.75 39.28
C MET A 266 35.13 -0.49 39.78
N VAL A 267 35.08 -0.24 41.10
CA VAL A 267 35.75 0.90 41.72
C VAL A 267 37.26 0.62 41.80
N PRO A 268 38.12 1.36 41.07
CA PRO A 268 39.56 1.16 41.13
C PRO A 268 40.12 1.73 42.43
N THR A 269 41.05 1.00 43.04
CA THR A 269 41.81 1.47 44.22
C THR A 269 43.24 1.86 43.84
N TRP A 270 43.90 2.66 44.67
CA TRP A 270 45.23 3.20 44.39
C TRP A 270 46.31 2.12 44.18
N SER A 271 46.15 0.92 44.73
CA SER A 271 47.08 -0.19 44.52
C SER A 271 46.53 -1.32 43.65
N ASP A 272 45.43 -1.11 42.93
CA ASP A 272 44.73 -2.16 42.20
C ASP A 272 45.55 -2.76 41.04
N THR A 273 45.63 -4.08 40.92
CA THR A 273 46.36 -4.76 39.82
C THR A 273 45.44 -5.29 38.73
N ARG A 274 44.12 -5.18 38.91
CA ARG A 274 43.12 -5.73 37.98
C ARG A 274 43.09 -4.93 36.67
N THR A 275 42.92 -5.64 35.56
CA THR A 275 42.76 -5.03 34.22
C THR A 275 41.35 -4.50 34.05
N THR A 276 41.21 -3.25 33.63
CA THR A 276 39.92 -2.63 33.31
C THR A 276 39.52 -2.89 31.87
N THR A 277 38.24 -3.18 31.64
CA THR A 277 37.60 -3.32 30.32
C THR A 277 36.50 -2.26 30.18
N CYS A 278 35.89 -2.14 29.00
CA CYS A 278 34.77 -1.20 28.80
C CYS A 278 33.63 -1.46 29.81
N TYR A 279 33.27 -2.75 29.98
CA TYR A 279 32.20 -3.14 30.89
C TYR A 279 32.52 -2.89 32.36
N SER A 280 33.80 -2.86 32.77
CA SER A 280 34.15 -2.60 34.17
C SER A 280 33.87 -1.16 34.61
N CYS A 281 33.78 -0.22 33.66
CA CYS A 281 33.49 1.18 33.97
C CYS A 281 32.07 1.58 33.55
N HIS A 282 31.69 1.34 32.29
CA HIS A 282 30.52 1.97 31.66
C HIS A 282 29.47 0.98 31.13
N ARG A 283 29.58 -0.32 31.47
CA ARG A 283 28.85 -1.45 30.86
C ARG A 283 29.32 -1.74 29.42
N GLY A 284 28.93 -2.90 28.88
CA GLY A 284 29.43 -3.45 27.63
C GLY A 284 28.33 -4.03 26.73
N THR A 285 28.74 -4.90 25.82
CA THR A 285 27.87 -5.60 24.87
C THR A 285 27.24 -6.85 25.50
N PRO A 286 26.22 -7.46 24.88
CA PRO A 286 25.69 -8.75 25.33
C PRO A 286 26.75 -9.85 25.42
N ALA A 287 27.81 -9.80 24.60
CA ALA A 287 28.91 -10.75 24.65
C ALA A 287 29.76 -10.62 25.93
N ASP A 288 29.74 -9.45 26.58
CA ASP A 288 30.44 -9.21 27.83
C ASP A 288 29.69 -9.78 29.04
N SER A 289 28.38 -10.06 28.91
CA SER A 289 27.58 -10.67 29.97
C SER A 289 27.86 -12.16 30.08
N THR A 290 28.97 -12.50 30.76
CA THR A 290 29.38 -13.87 31.05
C THR A 290 29.51 -14.10 32.56
N PRO A 291 29.40 -15.35 33.05
CA PRO A 291 29.62 -15.66 34.46
C PRO A 291 30.99 -15.16 34.98
N ALA A 292 32.04 -15.28 34.16
CA ALA A 292 33.40 -14.85 34.50
C ALA A 292 33.51 -13.32 34.66
N ASN A 293 32.97 -12.56 33.69
CA ASN A 293 32.98 -11.11 33.75
C ASN A 293 32.10 -10.58 34.90
N CYS A 294 31.00 -11.27 35.21
CA CYS A 294 30.14 -10.94 36.34
C CYS A 294 30.88 -11.07 37.67
N ALA A 295 31.62 -12.16 37.85
CA ALA A 295 32.47 -12.35 39.02
C ALA A 295 33.60 -11.30 39.10
N ALA A 296 34.16 -10.88 37.95
CA ALA A 296 35.23 -9.88 37.91
C ALA A 296 34.82 -8.51 38.47
N VAL A 297 33.55 -8.13 38.34
CA VAL A 297 32.97 -6.91 38.95
C VAL A 297 32.32 -7.17 40.32
N GLN A 298 32.54 -8.36 40.91
CA GLN A 298 31.93 -8.79 42.17
C GLN A 298 30.39 -8.86 42.11
N GLY A 299 29.83 -9.12 40.92
CA GLY A 299 28.41 -9.31 40.70
C GLY A 299 27.93 -10.74 40.97
N ARG A 300 26.60 -10.91 40.99
CA ARG A 300 25.92 -12.20 41.17
C ARG A 300 25.31 -12.68 39.84
N TRP A 301 25.69 -13.88 39.40
CA TRP A 301 25.11 -14.52 38.23
C TRP A 301 23.80 -15.25 38.58
N SER A 302 22.73 -14.98 37.84
CA SER A 302 21.43 -15.64 38.03
C SER A 302 21.29 -16.92 37.19
N SER A 303 20.34 -17.78 37.56
CA SER A 303 19.97 -18.98 36.78
C SER A 303 19.45 -18.66 35.38
N ASN A 304 18.93 -17.45 35.17
CA ASN A 304 18.38 -17.00 33.89
C ASN A 304 19.46 -16.39 32.97
N GLY A 305 20.74 -16.51 33.31
CA GLY A 305 21.85 -16.03 32.48
C GLY A 305 22.11 -14.52 32.55
N VAL A 306 21.67 -13.86 33.63
CA VAL A 306 21.81 -12.40 33.81
C VAL A 306 22.71 -12.10 35.02
N CYS A 307 23.64 -11.15 34.87
CA CYS A 307 24.48 -10.64 35.96
C CYS A 307 23.76 -9.52 36.74
N THR A 308 23.97 -9.45 38.06
CA THR A 308 23.59 -8.30 38.89
C THR A 308 24.83 -7.73 39.58
N PRO A 309 25.23 -6.47 39.32
CA PRO A 309 24.61 -5.51 38.41
C PRO A 309 24.73 -5.93 36.93
N ASP A 310 23.78 -5.48 36.10
CA ASP A 310 23.75 -5.79 34.68
C ASP A 310 24.98 -5.22 33.95
N LEU A 311 25.70 -6.10 33.26
CA LEU A 311 26.91 -5.78 32.51
C LEU A 311 26.62 -5.18 31.14
N THR A 312 25.38 -5.29 30.66
CA THR A 312 25.01 -4.83 29.32
C THR A 312 24.55 -3.38 29.33
N MET A 313 24.82 -2.69 28.23
CA MET A 313 24.29 -1.35 27.99
C MET A 313 22.76 -1.41 27.81
N SER A 314 22.02 -0.74 28.69
CA SER A 314 20.56 -0.77 28.73
C SER A 314 19.89 0.59 28.49
N SER A 315 20.66 1.65 28.22
CA SER A 315 20.08 2.95 27.84
C SER A 315 19.36 2.81 26.49
N ASN A 316 18.08 3.20 26.40
CA ASN A 316 17.18 3.07 25.24
C ASN A 316 17.89 2.80 23.89
N GLY A 317 18.60 3.76 23.30
CA GLY A 317 19.24 3.56 21.99
C GLY A 317 20.44 2.59 21.96
N HIS A 318 21.25 2.49 23.02
CA HIS A 318 22.27 1.44 23.10
C HIS A 318 21.65 0.05 23.30
N HIS A 319 20.56 -0.04 24.06
CA HIS A 319 19.84 -1.31 24.26
C HIS A 319 19.26 -1.83 22.94
N THR A 320 18.80 -0.92 22.09
CA THR A 320 18.41 -1.25 20.71
C THR A 320 19.63 -1.60 19.87
N LEU A 321 20.62 -0.73 19.71
CA LEU A 321 21.66 -0.92 18.68
C LEU A 321 22.73 -1.96 19.03
N VAL A 322 23.06 -2.08 20.31
CA VAL A 322 24.15 -2.92 20.84
C VAL A 322 23.62 -4.09 21.67
N GLY A 323 22.44 -3.92 22.29
CA GLY A 323 21.83 -4.91 23.18
C GLY A 323 21.29 -6.16 22.47
N ALA A 324 20.78 -7.11 23.25
CA ALA A 324 20.37 -8.42 22.76
C ALA A 324 19.11 -8.40 21.85
N GLN A 325 18.40 -7.27 21.81
CA GLN A 325 17.15 -7.11 21.06
C GLN A 325 17.37 -6.89 19.56
N TRP A 326 18.60 -6.65 19.13
CA TRP A 326 18.94 -6.36 17.73
C TRP A 326 19.87 -7.40 17.13
N ILE A 327 19.58 -7.81 15.90
CA ILE A 327 20.26 -8.94 15.24
C ILE A 327 21.77 -8.73 15.10
N ARG A 328 22.20 -7.47 14.97
CA ARG A 328 23.60 -7.14 14.69
C ARG A 328 24.48 -6.92 15.90
N LYS A 329 23.91 -6.61 17.08
CA LYS A 329 24.66 -6.29 18.31
C LYS A 329 25.87 -5.41 18.01
N TYR A 330 25.63 -4.21 17.47
CA TYR A 330 26.66 -3.42 16.79
C TYR A 330 27.90 -3.21 17.68
N PRO A 331 29.11 -3.40 17.13
CA PRO A 331 30.33 -3.16 17.89
C PRO A 331 30.50 -1.65 18.14
N CYS A 332 31.08 -1.27 19.27
CA CYS A 332 31.21 0.13 19.69
C CYS A 332 31.90 1.02 18.65
N TYR A 333 32.84 0.47 17.88
CA TYR A 333 33.55 1.22 16.84
C TYR A 333 32.65 1.78 15.73
N TYR A 334 31.46 1.20 15.52
CA TYR A 334 30.52 1.72 14.52
C TYR A 334 30.02 3.12 14.86
N CYS A 335 30.00 3.49 16.15
CA CYS A 335 29.56 4.81 16.60
C CYS A 335 30.69 5.64 17.23
N HIS A 336 31.76 4.99 17.70
CA HIS A 336 32.85 5.63 18.42
C HIS A 336 34.20 5.44 17.71
N ASN A 337 34.24 5.50 16.38
CA ASN A 337 35.43 5.20 15.56
C ASN A 337 36.66 6.09 15.85
N ASN A 338 36.44 7.28 16.42
CA ASN A 338 37.52 8.16 16.85
C ASN A 338 38.16 7.75 18.18
N THR A 339 37.45 6.91 18.95
CA THR A 339 37.79 6.55 20.33
C THR A 339 38.03 5.04 20.45
N VAL A 340 37.41 4.21 19.61
CA VAL A 340 37.44 2.74 19.67
C VAL A 340 37.86 2.19 18.31
N ALA A 341 38.77 1.22 18.30
CA ALA A 341 39.24 0.54 17.10
C ALA A 341 38.28 -0.57 16.63
N THR A 342 38.51 -1.14 15.45
CA THR A 342 37.61 -2.13 14.81
C THR A 342 37.41 -3.43 15.60
N ASP A 343 38.32 -3.75 16.52
CA ASP A 343 38.26 -4.88 17.44
C ASP A 343 37.62 -4.52 18.80
N ASN A 344 36.99 -3.35 18.90
CA ASN A 344 36.41 -2.77 20.12
C ASN A 344 37.40 -2.46 21.25
N THR A 345 38.68 -2.22 20.93
CA THR A 345 39.70 -1.86 21.92
C THR A 345 40.18 -0.40 21.79
N LEU A 346 40.87 0.09 22.84
CA LEU A 346 41.53 1.40 22.86
C LEU A 346 43.02 1.21 22.52
N THR A 347 43.40 1.21 21.24
CA THR A 347 44.74 0.77 20.80
C THR A 347 45.78 1.86 20.57
N ASN A 348 45.40 3.13 20.39
CA ASN A 348 46.37 4.20 20.09
C ASN A 348 46.22 5.42 21.02
N ILE A 349 47.32 6.18 21.17
CA ILE A 349 47.40 7.28 22.15
C ILE A 349 46.42 8.42 21.88
N SER A 350 46.02 8.64 20.61
CA SER A 350 45.04 9.67 20.26
C SER A 350 43.62 9.26 20.64
N SER A 351 43.22 7.99 20.42
CA SER A 351 41.97 7.42 20.93
C SER A 351 41.93 7.44 22.46
N LEU A 352 43.03 7.10 23.11
CA LEU A 352 43.15 7.13 24.58
C LEU A 352 42.94 8.55 25.15
N ARG A 353 43.52 9.58 24.52
CA ARG A 353 43.33 10.98 24.94
C ARG A 353 41.89 11.46 24.74
N LYS A 354 41.24 11.05 23.65
CA LYS A 354 39.81 11.36 23.40
C LYS A 354 38.88 10.65 24.37
N HIS A 355 39.16 9.39 24.71
CA HIS A 355 38.35 8.63 25.67
C HIS A 355 38.28 9.30 27.05
N VAL A 356 39.38 9.93 27.50
CA VAL A 356 39.50 10.47 28.86
C VAL A 356 39.31 11.99 28.97
N ASN A 357 38.85 12.67 27.92
CA ASN A 357 38.76 14.14 27.89
C ASN A 357 37.48 14.72 28.50
N GLY A 358 36.57 13.90 29.02
CA GLY A 358 35.30 14.36 29.59
C GLY A 358 34.16 14.52 28.58
N THR A 359 34.41 14.25 27.30
CA THR A 359 33.44 14.44 26.21
C THR A 359 33.07 13.10 25.59
N VAL A 360 31.80 12.95 25.21
CA VAL A 360 31.32 11.75 24.52
C VAL A 360 31.47 11.97 23.01
N ASP A 361 32.52 11.41 22.42
CA ASP A 361 32.79 11.46 20.99
C ASP A 361 31.96 10.41 20.23
N VAL A 362 30.90 10.83 19.54
CA VAL A 362 30.16 9.98 18.60
C VAL A 362 30.64 10.31 17.18
N ALA A 363 31.38 9.39 16.58
CA ALA A 363 31.94 9.50 15.24
C ALA A 363 31.79 8.16 14.51
N MET A 364 30.95 8.14 13.49
CA MET A 364 30.73 6.96 12.66
C MET A 364 31.88 6.80 11.64
N PRO A 365 32.31 5.56 11.31
CA PRO A 365 33.29 5.32 10.27
C PRO A 365 32.73 5.65 8.88
N ALA A 366 33.61 6.09 7.97
CA ALA A 366 33.24 6.53 6.64
C ALA A 366 32.54 5.46 5.78
N GLN A 367 32.65 4.19 6.16
CA GLN A 367 31.89 3.11 5.52
C GLN A 367 30.37 3.29 5.63
N TRP A 368 29.87 4.11 6.57
CA TRP A 368 28.44 4.40 6.70
C TRP A 368 28.03 5.74 6.08
N ASP A 369 28.96 6.44 5.42
CA ASP A 369 28.65 7.66 4.68
C ASP A 369 27.80 7.33 3.44
N ILE A 370 26.88 8.24 3.12
CA ILE A 370 26.10 8.23 1.87
C ILE A 370 26.91 8.99 0.82
N VAL A 371 27.13 8.37 -0.36
CA VAL A 371 27.91 8.98 -1.45
C VAL A 371 27.23 10.28 -1.91
N GLY A 372 27.99 11.37 -1.94
CA GLY A 372 27.47 12.69 -2.35
C GLY A 372 26.77 13.48 -1.24
N GLN A 373 26.67 12.94 -0.03
CA GLN A 373 26.14 13.64 1.15
C GLN A 373 27.24 14.01 2.15
N PRO A 374 26.98 14.96 3.08
CA PRO A 374 27.87 15.18 4.22
C PRO A 374 28.00 13.90 5.04
N ARG A 375 29.16 13.73 5.70
CA ARG A 375 29.47 12.53 6.49
C ARG A 375 28.39 12.21 7.53
N ALA A 376 28.24 10.91 7.81
CA ALA A 376 27.34 10.43 8.84
C ALA A 376 27.72 11.07 10.19
N SER A 377 26.75 11.66 10.87
CA SER A 377 26.96 12.44 12.10
C SER A 377 25.87 12.19 13.13
N PHE A 378 26.15 12.49 14.40
CA PHE A 378 25.19 12.41 15.48
C PHE A 378 25.07 13.78 16.14
N ASP A 379 23.85 14.32 16.17
CA ASP A 379 23.54 15.53 16.90
C ASP A 379 23.26 15.17 18.37
N SER A 380 24.19 15.57 19.23
CA SER A 380 24.14 15.27 20.66
C SER A 380 23.05 16.06 21.40
N SER A 381 22.50 17.13 20.81
CA SER A 381 21.42 17.92 21.40
C SER A 381 20.04 17.32 21.10
N THR A 382 19.79 17.00 19.83
CA THR A 382 18.51 16.42 19.37
C THR A 382 18.45 14.90 19.50
N LYS A 383 19.60 14.25 19.73
CA LYS A 383 19.74 12.77 19.79
C LYS A 383 19.34 12.09 18.48
N VAL A 384 19.77 12.66 17.37
CA VAL A 384 19.45 12.23 16.01
C VAL A 384 20.72 11.87 15.26
N CYS A 385 20.71 10.77 14.51
CA CYS A 385 21.76 10.43 13.55
C CYS A 385 21.38 10.98 12.16
N ASN A 386 22.29 11.74 11.54
CA ASN A 386 22.12 12.34 10.22
C ASN A 386 23.03 11.67 9.18
N ASN A 387 22.57 11.61 7.92
CA ASN A 387 23.33 11.16 6.74
C ASN A 387 23.99 9.78 6.86
N SER A 388 23.41 8.89 7.67
CA SER A 388 23.90 7.53 7.83
C SER A 388 23.24 6.59 6.84
N TYR A 389 24.01 5.73 6.18
CA TYR A 389 23.50 4.69 5.28
C TYR A 389 22.47 3.78 5.98
N CYS A 390 22.65 3.51 7.27
CA CYS A 390 21.71 2.71 8.06
C CYS A 390 20.30 3.33 8.17
N HIS A 391 20.17 4.65 8.01
CA HIS A 391 18.90 5.38 8.03
C HIS A 391 18.48 5.85 6.63
N SER A 392 18.98 5.19 5.60
CA SER A 392 18.55 5.41 4.21
C SER A 392 17.43 4.47 3.81
N ASP A 393 17.08 4.47 2.52
CA ASP A 393 16.17 3.50 1.89
C ASP A 393 16.81 2.13 1.61
N GLY A 394 18.00 1.88 2.15
CA GLY A 394 18.75 0.63 1.98
C GLY A 394 19.43 0.48 0.61
N THR A 395 19.23 1.41 -0.33
CA THR A 395 19.84 1.34 -1.65
C THR A 395 21.30 1.79 -1.63
N VAL A 396 22.14 1.25 -2.51
CA VAL A 396 23.56 1.64 -2.63
C VAL A 396 23.75 3.12 -3.02
N THR A 397 22.71 3.76 -3.53
CA THR A 397 22.63 5.19 -3.87
C THR A 397 21.32 5.77 -3.34
N PRO A 398 21.24 6.04 -2.03
CA PRO A 398 20.05 6.62 -1.41
C PRO A 398 19.63 7.92 -2.08
N ASP A 399 18.32 8.14 -2.20
CA ASP A 399 17.81 9.45 -2.60
C ASP A 399 18.16 10.43 -1.47
N PRO A 400 18.86 11.54 -1.76
CA PRO A 400 19.10 12.61 -0.80
C PRO A 400 17.87 13.07 -0.01
N ASN A 401 16.69 12.97 -0.61
CA ASN A 401 15.42 13.38 -0.03
C ASN A 401 14.74 12.29 0.82
N ASP A 402 15.22 11.04 0.77
CA ASP A 402 14.72 9.90 1.56
C ASP A 402 15.66 9.46 2.69
N VAL A 403 16.66 10.29 3.03
CA VAL A 403 17.49 10.07 4.23
C VAL A 403 16.65 10.34 5.47
N ARG A 404 16.47 9.31 6.30
CA ARG A 404 15.53 9.33 7.42
C ARG A 404 16.19 9.86 8.67
N VAL A 405 15.43 10.70 9.34
CA VAL A 405 15.74 11.18 10.67
C VAL A 405 15.16 10.17 11.65
N VAL A 406 15.99 9.25 12.15
CA VAL A 406 15.58 8.29 13.18
C VAL A 406 16.14 8.76 14.51
N GLY A 407 15.25 8.99 15.48
CA GLY A 407 15.62 9.37 16.83
C GLY A 407 16.27 8.22 17.60
N TRP A 408 17.16 8.54 18.53
CA TRP A 408 17.90 7.56 19.35
C TRP A 408 17.00 6.57 20.14
N SER A 409 15.73 6.89 20.36
CA SER A 409 14.76 6.05 21.08
C SER A 409 13.66 5.45 20.20
N GLU A 410 13.69 5.70 18.89
CA GLU A 410 12.64 5.26 17.98
C GLU A 410 12.83 3.80 17.56
N LYS A 411 11.72 3.10 17.35
CA LYS A 411 11.71 1.72 16.83
C LYS A 411 11.34 1.75 15.35
N THR A 412 12.05 0.98 14.55
CA THR A 412 11.87 0.87 13.11
C THR A 412 11.25 -0.48 12.76
N GLU A 413 10.30 -0.48 11.81
CA GLU A 413 9.77 -1.68 11.15
C GLU A 413 10.53 -1.91 9.83
N CYS A 414 10.48 -3.10 9.22
CA CYS A 414 11.16 -3.33 7.93
C CYS A 414 10.74 -2.33 6.83
N ASN A 415 9.47 -1.93 6.82
CA ASN A 415 8.91 -0.92 5.90
C ASN A 415 9.49 0.49 6.14
N SER A 416 10.09 0.76 7.29
CA SER A 416 10.71 2.05 7.61
C SER A 416 12.14 2.15 7.05
N CYS A 417 12.71 1.04 6.55
CA CYS A 417 13.99 1.01 5.88
C CYS A 417 13.85 0.69 4.38
N HIS A 418 13.02 -0.28 4.01
CA HIS A 418 12.86 -0.71 2.61
C HIS A 418 11.67 -0.07 1.89
N GLY A 419 10.76 0.58 2.61
CA GLY A 419 9.61 1.28 2.04
C GLY A 419 9.47 2.68 2.61
N HIS A 420 8.37 3.37 2.33
CA HIS A 420 8.02 4.64 2.95
C HIS A 420 7.21 4.41 4.24
N PRO A 421 7.34 5.24 5.29
CA PRO A 421 6.55 5.09 6.51
C PRO A 421 5.04 5.08 6.22
N ARG A 422 4.26 4.35 7.03
CA ARG A 422 2.78 4.36 6.92
C ARG A 422 2.27 5.80 6.92
N GLY A 423 1.60 6.20 5.84
CA GLY A 423 0.99 7.53 5.69
C GLY A 423 1.87 8.62 5.06
N SER A 424 3.12 8.33 4.64
CA SER A 424 3.98 9.34 3.99
C SER A 424 3.86 9.39 2.46
N CYS A 425 2.99 8.58 1.86
CA CYS A 425 2.76 8.62 0.42
C CYS A 425 1.85 9.76 0.01
N ASN A 426 2.38 10.68 -0.79
CA ASN A 426 1.56 11.59 -1.59
C ASN A 426 1.19 10.91 -2.93
N ALA A 427 0.10 11.35 -3.55
CA ALA A 427 -0.49 10.74 -4.74
C ALA A 427 0.40 10.80 -6.01
N ALA A 428 1.63 11.31 -5.94
CA ALA A 428 2.45 11.64 -7.10
C ALA A 428 3.68 10.72 -7.31
N GLY A 429 3.95 9.74 -6.46
CA GLY A 429 5.21 8.97 -6.61
C GLY A 429 5.40 7.68 -5.79
N CYS A 430 4.41 7.22 -5.05
CA CYS A 430 4.48 5.88 -4.44
C CYS A 430 3.82 4.86 -5.35
N HIS A 431 4.41 3.66 -5.45
CA HIS A 431 3.96 2.54 -6.29
C HIS A 431 4.17 2.80 -7.78
N ASP A 432 5.34 2.39 -8.30
CA ASP A 432 5.59 2.09 -9.73
C ASP A 432 4.99 3.06 -10.79
N GLY A 433 4.74 4.33 -10.41
CA GLY A 433 4.22 5.38 -11.28
C GLY A 433 2.83 5.07 -11.85
N VAL A 434 1.83 4.82 -11.02
CA VAL A 434 0.45 4.66 -11.49
C VAL A 434 -0.40 5.77 -10.84
N THR A 435 -0.45 6.95 -11.47
CA THR A 435 -1.45 8.01 -11.27
C THR A 435 -2.55 7.91 -12.30
N LYS A 436 -3.84 7.91 -11.90
CA LYS A 436 -5.01 7.97 -12.81
C LYS A 436 -4.82 9.20 -13.65
N ASP A 437 -4.54 9.04 -14.94
CA ASP A 437 -4.58 10.16 -15.85
C ASP A 437 -6.03 10.63 -16.02
N GLY A 438 -6.22 11.76 -16.70
CA GLY A 438 -7.54 12.32 -17.01
C GLY A 438 -8.46 11.40 -17.82
N ASN A 439 -8.01 10.19 -18.19
CA ASN A 439 -8.78 9.17 -18.89
C ASN A 439 -9.12 7.95 -18.00
N GLY A 440 -8.77 7.96 -16.72
CA GLY A 440 -9.51 7.21 -15.69
C GLY A 440 -9.07 5.77 -15.40
N ASN A 441 -7.90 5.33 -15.82
CA ASN A 441 -7.32 4.07 -15.32
C ASN A 441 -6.17 4.34 -14.38
N VAL A 442 -6.19 3.72 -13.18
CA VAL A 442 -5.04 3.48 -12.28
C VAL A 442 -5.47 2.75 -11.00
N MET A 443 -4.53 2.06 -10.39
CA MET A 443 -4.68 1.23 -9.20
C MET A 443 -4.92 2.06 -7.94
N ASP A 444 -5.60 1.48 -6.96
CA ASP A 444 -5.74 2.07 -5.63
C ASP A 444 -4.36 2.31 -5.02
N VAL A 445 -4.13 3.52 -4.52
CA VAL A 445 -2.94 3.83 -3.70
C VAL A 445 -3.05 2.97 -2.45
N LEU A 446 -2.28 1.89 -2.39
CA LEU A 446 -2.18 1.03 -1.21
C LEU A 446 -1.53 1.84 -0.09
N THR A 447 -2.36 2.39 0.79
CA THR A 447 -1.94 3.06 2.04
C THR A 447 -1.73 2.05 3.19
N GLY A 448 -2.04 0.77 2.94
CA GLY A 448 -1.84 -0.36 3.85
C GLY A 448 -2.07 -1.69 3.14
N TRP A 449 -1.71 -2.79 3.80
CA TRP A 449 -1.87 -4.16 3.29
C TRP A 449 -2.99 -4.90 4.03
N PRO A 450 -3.73 -5.81 3.38
CA PRO A 450 -4.67 -6.70 4.05
C PRO A 450 -4.00 -7.53 5.17
N ALA A 451 -4.80 -8.01 6.12
CA ALA A 451 -4.31 -8.89 7.19
C ALA A 451 -3.58 -10.12 6.61
N GLY A 452 -2.37 -10.39 7.09
CA GLY A 452 -1.49 -11.46 6.64
C GLY A 452 -0.65 -11.16 5.39
N SER A 453 -0.75 -9.94 4.88
CA SER A 453 0.01 -9.43 3.73
C SER A 453 0.93 -8.26 4.09
N GLU A 454 1.04 -7.92 5.37
CA GLU A 454 1.79 -6.77 5.87
C GLU A 454 3.30 -6.87 5.59
N TRP A 455 3.83 -8.09 5.46
CA TRP A 455 5.21 -8.36 5.09
C TRP A 455 5.60 -7.73 3.74
N MET A 456 4.64 -7.53 2.83
CA MET A 456 4.88 -6.87 1.54
C MET A 456 5.32 -5.42 1.69
N GLY A 457 5.03 -4.76 2.83
CA GLY A 457 5.54 -3.42 3.12
C GLY A 457 7.06 -3.34 3.26
N ALA A 458 7.75 -4.48 3.41
CA ALA A 458 9.20 -4.57 3.46
C ALA A 458 9.87 -4.61 2.07
N MET A 459 9.11 -4.61 0.97
CA MET A 459 9.70 -4.53 -0.36
C MET A 459 10.21 -3.10 -0.65
N PRO A 460 11.24 -2.94 -1.50
CA PRO A 460 11.66 -1.63 -2.02
C PRO A 460 10.52 -0.83 -2.67
N MET A 461 10.01 0.20 -2.00
CA MET A 461 8.88 1.04 -2.49
C MET A 461 9.31 2.39 -3.06
N PHE A 462 10.18 2.34 -4.07
CA PHE A 462 10.51 3.50 -4.92
C PHE A 462 10.01 3.28 -6.37
N PRO A 463 9.77 4.35 -7.14
CA PRO A 463 9.42 4.26 -8.56
C PRO A 463 10.41 3.40 -9.35
N ASN A 464 9.89 2.63 -10.30
CA ASN A 464 10.74 1.90 -11.22
C ASN A 464 11.35 2.87 -12.24
N GLU A 465 12.64 3.18 -12.11
CA GLU A 465 13.38 4.05 -13.04
C GLU A 465 13.76 3.37 -14.37
N GLY A 466 13.41 2.09 -14.55
CA GLY A 466 13.64 1.33 -15.77
C GLY A 466 14.89 0.44 -15.74
N PRO A 467 15.11 -0.42 -16.76
CA PRO A 467 16.26 -1.31 -16.86
C PRO A 467 17.61 -0.60 -16.72
N GLY A 468 18.56 -1.24 -16.04
CA GLY A 468 19.95 -0.74 -15.95
C GLY A 468 20.14 0.44 -14.99
N THR A 469 19.07 0.98 -14.41
CA THR A 469 19.16 2.07 -13.42
C THR A 469 19.41 1.54 -11.99
N PRO A 470 19.96 2.36 -11.08
CA PRO A 470 20.11 1.99 -9.67
C PRO A 470 18.78 1.66 -8.97
N ARG A 471 17.67 2.31 -9.37
CA ARG A 471 16.30 2.08 -8.88
C ARG A 471 15.42 1.27 -9.85
N ALA A 472 16.03 0.41 -10.66
CA ALA A 472 15.30 -0.63 -11.40
C ALA A 472 14.47 -1.47 -10.41
N ASN A 473 13.15 -1.43 -10.54
CA ASN A 473 12.22 -2.03 -9.57
C ASN A 473 11.15 -2.88 -10.25
N SER A 474 10.99 -4.12 -9.79
CA SER A 474 9.91 -5.02 -10.22
C SER A 474 9.29 -5.80 -9.05
N HIS A 475 9.54 -5.38 -7.80
CA HIS A 475 9.12 -6.11 -6.61
C HIS A 475 7.59 -6.19 -6.46
N SER A 476 6.86 -5.10 -6.73
CA SER A 476 5.39 -5.01 -6.60
C SER A 476 4.70 -6.14 -7.36
N ARG A 477 5.09 -6.34 -8.63
CA ARG A 477 4.50 -7.37 -9.49
C ARG A 477 4.79 -8.80 -9.05
N HIS A 478 5.97 -9.07 -8.49
CA HIS A 478 6.31 -10.41 -8.01
C HIS A 478 5.62 -10.72 -6.68
N THR A 479 5.77 -9.83 -5.70
CA THR A 479 5.23 -10.01 -4.34
C THR A 479 3.71 -10.08 -4.32
N GLN A 480 3.03 -9.24 -5.10
CA GLN A 480 1.58 -9.26 -5.21
C GLN A 480 1.05 -10.38 -6.14
N SER A 481 1.93 -11.05 -6.89
CA SER A 481 1.60 -12.27 -7.66
C SER A 481 1.94 -13.56 -6.88
N ASN A 482 1.97 -13.49 -5.54
CA ASN A 482 2.13 -14.64 -4.64
C ASN A 482 3.57 -15.20 -4.51
N TYR A 483 4.60 -14.44 -4.87
CA TYR A 483 6.00 -14.79 -4.60
C TYR A 483 6.50 -14.11 -3.31
N SER A 484 7.08 -14.88 -2.40
CA SER A 484 7.69 -14.36 -1.18
C SER A 484 9.15 -13.93 -1.45
N CYS A 485 9.73 -13.12 -0.55
CA CYS A 485 11.10 -12.63 -0.70
C CYS A 485 12.13 -13.76 -0.82
N ASP A 486 11.91 -14.90 -0.15
CA ASP A 486 12.80 -16.07 -0.20
C ASP A 486 12.89 -16.72 -1.58
N ASN A 487 11.92 -16.50 -2.47
CA ASN A 487 12.01 -16.99 -3.85
C ASN A 487 13.23 -16.42 -4.59
N CYS A 488 13.65 -15.19 -4.27
CA CYS A 488 14.77 -14.49 -4.92
C CYS A 488 15.89 -14.09 -3.95
N HIS A 489 15.66 -14.11 -2.64
CA HIS A 489 16.60 -13.66 -1.61
C HIS A 489 16.79 -14.73 -0.54
N VAL A 490 16.91 -16.00 -0.95
CA VAL A 490 16.96 -17.17 -0.04
C VAL A 490 18.11 -17.11 0.99
N LYS A 491 19.18 -16.39 0.69
CA LYS A 491 20.29 -16.17 1.65
C LYS A 491 20.08 -14.99 2.59
N THR A 492 19.24 -14.04 2.21
CA THR A 492 18.98 -12.83 2.98
C THR A 492 17.78 -13.00 3.92
N VAL A 493 16.78 -13.79 3.52
CA VAL A 493 15.52 -14.00 4.27
C VAL A 493 15.45 -15.44 4.78
N ALA A 494 15.16 -15.60 6.07
CA ALA A 494 15.04 -16.89 6.73
C ALA A 494 13.59 -17.42 6.67
N GLY A 495 13.32 -18.31 5.71
CA GLY A 495 12.00 -18.92 5.52
C GLY A 495 11.06 -18.09 4.62
N ALA A 496 9.90 -18.68 4.27
CA ALA A 496 8.92 -17.98 3.45
C ALA A 496 8.09 -17.02 4.31
N CYS A 497 8.14 -15.73 4.00
CA CYS A 497 7.39 -14.69 4.71
C CYS A 497 5.89 -15.03 4.75
N LYS A 498 5.35 -15.61 3.68
CA LYS A 498 3.93 -15.95 3.59
C LYS A 498 3.49 -16.95 4.67
N ASP A 499 4.31 -17.96 4.96
CA ASP A 499 3.96 -19.08 5.85
C ASP A 499 3.79 -18.61 7.31
N CYS A 500 4.58 -17.63 7.73
CA CYS A 500 4.51 -17.07 9.08
C CYS A 500 3.44 -15.97 9.23
N HIS A 501 2.92 -15.45 8.13
CA HIS A 501 1.97 -14.33 8.11
C HIS A 501 0.52 -14.75 7.81
N THR A 502 0.22 -16.03 7.59
CA THR A 502 -1.12 -16.45 7.12
C THR A 502 -2.22 -16.34 8.20
N ASP A 503 -1.90 -16.44 9.49
CA ASP A 503 -2.85 -16.45 10.63
C ASP A 503 -2.78 -15.20 11.54
N GLY A 504 -2.16 -14.12 11.04
CA GLY A 504 -1.75 -13.00 11.88
C GLY A 504 -0.49 -13.34 12.70
N ILE A 505 0.16 -12.31 13.25
CA ILE A 505 1.45 -12.45 13.93
C ILE A 505 1.31 -13.46 15.09
N PRO A 506 2.06 -14.58 15.10
CA PRO A 506 2.08 -15.50 16.24
C PRO A 506 2.41 -14.76 17.54
N ALA A 507 2.04 -15.31 18.71
CA ALA A 507 2.46 -14.76 20.00
C ALA A 507 4.00 -14.88 20.17
N GLY A 508 4.71 -13.89 19.65
CA GLY A 508 6.16 -13.75 19.62
C GLY A 508 6.51 -12.51 18.81
N SER A 509 7.18 -11.54 19.43
CA SER A 509 7.41 -10.22 18.83
C SER A 509 8.19 -10.29 17.50
N MET A 510 7.67 -9.62 16.47
CA MET A 510 8.36 -9.27 15.22
C MET A 510 9.74 -8.65 15.53
N SER A 511 10.81 -9.44 15.46
CA SER A 511 12.18 -8.93 15.50
C SER A 511 12.92 -9.34 14.24
N GLU A 512 13.71 -8.42 13.68
CA GLU A 512 14.57 -8.69 12.53
C GLU A 512 15.48 -9.91 12.77
N ALA A 513 15.83 -10.17 14.04
CA ALA A 513 16.66 -11.30 14.47
C ALA A 513 16.16 -12.68 14.05
N ALA A 514 14.85 -12.85 13.83
CA ALA A 514 14.27 -14.13 13.42
C ALA A 514 14.05 -14.26 11.90
N HIS A 515 14.22 -13.18 11.12
CA HIS A 515 13.72 -13.11 9.74
C HIS A 515 14.78 -12.84 8.67
N VAL A 516 15.94 -12.28 9.02
CA VAL A 516 17.00 -11.94 8.04
C VAL A 516 18.37 -12.45 8.46
N ASP A 517 19.24 -12.78 7.50
CA ASP A 517 20.66 -13.02 7.77
C ASP A 517 21.42 -11.68 7.78
N ALA A 518 22.00 -11.33 8.94
CA ALA A 518 22.74 -10.10 9.12
C ALA A 518 23.91 -9.92 8.14
N THR A 519 24.48 -11.02 7.65
CA THR A 519 25.60 -11.08 6.70
C THR A 519 25.22 -10.56 5.31
N TYR A 520 23.97 -10.74 4.89
CA TYR A 520 23.48 -10.42 3.54
C TYR A 520 22.52 -9.20 3.50
N HIS A 521 22.10 -8.65 4.65
CA HIS A 521 21.04 -7.62 4.68
C HIS A 521 21.52 -6.14 4.61
N VAL A 522 22.76 -5.79 5.00
CA VAL A 522 23.34 -4.41 4.81
C VAL A 522 24.79 -4.40 4.32
N ASN A 523 25.23 -5.47 3.67
CA ASN A 523 26.57 -5.57 3.07
C ASN A 523 26.79 -4.63 1.86
N LYS A 524 25.85 -3.71 1.59
CA LYS A 524 25.83 -2.80 0.43
C LYS A 524 25.79 -3.52 -0.93
N THR A 525 25.36 -4.77 -0.97
CA THR A 525 25.15 -5.51 -2.21
C THR A 525 23.70 -5.96 -2.34
N LYS A 526 23.22 -6.05 -3.58
CA LYS A 526 21.90 -6.64 -3.87
C LYS A 526 22.09 -8.14 -4.09
N ASP A 527 21.95 -8.90 -3.02
CA ASP A 527 22.11 -10.35 -3.02
C ASP A 527 20.86 -11.07 -3.57
N VAL A 528 20.86 -11.40 -4.87
CA VAL A 528 19.77 -12.15 -5.52
C VAL A 528 20.19 -13.60 -5.72
N TYR A 529 19.54 -14.50 -4.98
CA TYR A 529 19.74 -15.95 -5.02
C TYR A 529 18.37 -16.64 -5.12
N PHE A 530 18.11 -17.24 -6.29
CA PHE A 530 16.84 -17.93 -6.55
C PHE A 530 16.76 -19.27 -5.81
N LYS A 531 15.62 -19.52 -5.17
CA LYS A 531 15.32 -20.77 -4.45
C LYS A 531 15.24 -21.98 -5.39
N ASP A 532 14.59 -21.81 -6.54
CA ASP A 532 14.27 -22.89 -7.50
C ASP A 532 15.16 -22.87 -8.76
N GLY A 533 16.38 -22.33 -8.64
CA GLY A 533 17.35 -22.22 -9.74
C GLY A 533 17.16 -20.99 -10.65
N GLY A 534 18.24 -20.62 -11.33
CA GLY A 534 18.35 -19.43 -12.18
C GLY A 534 19.51 -18.51 -11.77
N THR A 535 19.80 -17.51 -12.61
CA THR A 535 20.89 -16.54 -12.37
C THR A 535 20.40 -15.13 -12.58
N TYR A 536 20.83 -14.21 -11.72
CA TYR A 536 20.62 -12.77 -11.86
C TYR A 536 21.96 -12.09 -12.15
N ASP A 537 22.05 -11.39 -13.27
CA ASP A 537 23.21 -10.55 -13.59
C ASP A 537 23.01 -9.15 -12.96
N PRO A 538 23.81 -8.76 -11.96
CA PRO A 538 23.66 -7.47 -11.29
C PRO A 538 24.10 -6.28 -12.16
N ILE A 539 24.79 -6.49 -13.29
CA ILE A 539 25.21 -5.44 -14.22
C ILE A 539 24.11 -5.23 -15.27
N THR A 540 23.79 -6.28 -16.04
CA THR A 540 22.78 -6.18 -17.11
C THR A 540 21.34 -6.25 -16.63
N LYS A 541 21.14 -6.59 -15.35
CA LYS A 541 19.83 -6.78 -14.70
C LYS A 541 19.02 -7.93 -15.28
N LYS A 542 19.64 -8.84 -16.03
CA LYS A 542 18.96 -9.96 -16.67
C LYS A 542 18.75 -11.13 -15.71
N CYS A 543 17.59 -11.76 -15.83
CA CYS A 543 17.30 -13.04 -15.18
C CYS A 543 17.35 -14.15 -16.24
N SER A 544 18.16 -15.18 -16.01
CA SER A 544 18.37 -16.27 -16.97
C SER A 544 18.13 -17.63 -16.31
N ASN A 545 17.67 -18.61 -17.09
CA ASN A 545 17.41 -19.99 -16.66
C ASN A 545 16.57 -20.10 -15.38
N THR A 546 15.65 -19.15 -15.16
CA THR A 546 14.73 -19.18 -14.02
C THR A 546 13.59 -20.14 -14.31
N THR A 547 13.09 -20.83 -13.28
CA THR A 547 11.87 -21.64 -13.39
C THR A 547 10.60 -20.79 -13.62
N CYS A 548 10.66 -19.49 -13.30
CA CYS A 548 9.51 -18.57 -13.34
C CYS A 548 9.29 -17.89 -14.71
N HIS A 549 10.34 -17.64 -15.49
CA HIS A 549 10.25 -16.98 -16.80
C HIS A 549 10.73 -17.89 -17.92
N VAL A 550 9.97 -17.93 -19.02
CA VAL A 550 10.24 -18.75 -20.21
C VAL A 550 10.32 -17.85 -21.47
N GLY A 551 11.21 -18.19 -22.40
CA GLY A 551 11.46 -17.41 -23.61
C GLY A 551 12.61 -16.42 -23.46
N THR A 552 12.43 -15.18 -23.94
CA THR A 552 13.45 -14.12 -23.92
C THR A 552 13.81 -13.74 -22.47
N GLU A 553 15.12 -13.58 -22.18
CA GLU A 553 15.60 -13.21 -20.84
C GLU A 553 15.00 -11.87 -20.38
N PRO A 554 14.16 -11.85 -19.33
CA PRO A 554 13.61 -10.60 -18.84
C PRO A 554 14.68 -9.77 -18.12
N VAL A 555 14.51 -8.46 -18.18
CA VAL A 555 15.38 -7.49 -17.51
C VAL A 555 14.63 -6.91 -16.31
N TRP A 556 15.23 -6.99 -15.12
CA TRP A 556 14.71 -6.41 -13.89
C TRP A 556 14.58 -4.88 -14.03
N GLY A 557 13.42 -4.35 -13.63
CA GLY A 557 13.03 -2.96 -13.90
C GLY A 557 12.52 -2.71 -15.32
N GLY A 558 12.47 -3.72 -16.19
CA GLY A 558 11.91 -3.64 -17.54
C GLY A 558 10.40 -3.43 -17.57
N THR A 559 9.93 -2.91 -18.70
CA THR A 559 8.48 -2.79 -18.93
C THR A 559 7.92 -4.18 -19.20
N VAL A 560 6.70 -4.45 -18.71
CA VAL A 560 5.96 -5.68 -19.01
C VAL A 560 5.68 -5.85 -20.52
N ASN A 561 5.89 -4.81 -21.31
CA ASN A 561 5.63 -4.81 -22.74
C ASN A 561 6.81 -5.27 -23.60
N SER A 562 8.01 -5.43 -23.04
CA SER A 562 9.24 -5.60 -23.81
C SER A 562 9.95 -6.96 -23.66
N GLY A 563 9.50 -7.85 -22.75
CA GLY A 563 10.18 -9.15 -22.55
C GLY A 563 9.32 -10.32 -22.05
N VAL A 564 8.23 -10.07 -21.30
CA VAL A 564 7.34 -11.12 -20.77
C VAL A 564 5.91 -10.83 -21.20
N ILE A 565 5.48 -11.45 -22.29
CA ILE A 565 4.10 -11.36 -22.79
C ILE A 565 3.28 -12.56 -22.32
N CYS A 566 1.96 -12.42 -22.27
CA CYS A 566 1.07 -13.49 -21.81
C CYS A 566 1.32 -14.81 -22.57
N LEU A 567 1.52 -14.71 -23.89
CA LEU A 567 1.82 -15.85 -24.76
C LEU A 567 3.09 -16.61 -24.36
N SER A 568 4.11 -15.96 -23.80
CA SER A 568 5.32 -16.66 -23.36
C SER A 568 5.01 -17.78 -22.36
N CYS A 569 3.98 -17.60 -21.51
CA CYS A 569 3.57 -18.59 -20.51
C CYS A 569 2.29 -19.34 -20.88
N HIS A 570 1.37 -18.69 -21.61
CA HIS A 570 0.02 -19.19 -21.88
C HIS A 570 -0.16 -19.75 -23.31
N GLN A 571 0.84 -19.66 -24.20
CA GLN A 571 0.68 -20.24 -25.54
C GLN A 571 0.76 -21.77 -25.52
N ALA A 572 -0.06 -22.39 -26.35
CA ALA A 572 0.05 -23.78 -26.76
C ALA A 572 -0.24 -23.88 -28.27
N THR A 573 0.22 -24.96 -28.88
CA THR A 573 -0.28 -25.41 -30.19
C THR A 573 -1.06 -26.70 -29.99
N THR A 574 -1.75 -27.13 -31.04
CA THR A 574 -2.41 -28.44 -31.09
C THR A 574 -1.42 -29.57 -30.78
N ALA A 575 -0.16 -29.41 -31.20
CA ALA A 575 0.91 -30.38 -30.95
C ALA A 575 1.41 -30.40 -29.49
N THR A 576 1.26 -29.30 -28.73
CA THR A 576 1.69 -29.21 -27.32
C THR A 576 0.56 -29.44 -26.31
N GLY A 577 -0.58 -29.95 -26.76
CA GLY A 577 -1.73 -30.28 -25.91
C GLY A 577 -2.93 -29.32 -25.97
N GLY A 578 -2.91 -28.31 -26.86
CA GLY A 578 -4.07 -27.43 -27.12
C GLY A 578 -4.47 -26.52 -25.95
N ASP A 579 -5.73 -26.07 -25.97
CA ASP A 579 -6.34 -25.21 -24.95
C ASP A 579 -6.47 -25.92 -23.59
N VAL A 580 -6.20 -25.18 -22.52
CA VAL A 580 -6.47 -25.63 -21.14
C VAL A 580 -7.19 -24.53 -20.39
N ASP A 581 -8.46 -24.79 -20.08
CA ASP A 581 -9.29 -23.94 -19.23
C ASP A 581 -8.98 -24.22 -17.75
N SER A 582 -8.12 -23.39 -17.16
CA SER A 582 -7.88 -23.37 -15.71
C SER A 582 -8.38 -22.05 -15.13
N PHE A 583 -9.26 -22.17 -14.13
CA PHE A 583 -9.93 -21.04 -13.48
C PHE A 583 -9.35 -20.71 -12.09
N GLY A 584 -8.36 -21.48 -11.64
CA GLY A 584 -7.67 -21.30 -10.35
C GLY A 584 -6.25 -20.78 -10.54
N PHE A 585 -5.74 -20.04 -9.54
CA PHE A 585 -4.35 -19.61 -9.51
C PHE A 585 -3.41 -20.82 -9.26
N VAL A 586 -2.22 -20.80 -9.86
CA VAL A 586 -1.18 -21.82 -9.65
C VAL A 586 -0.67 -21.71 -8.22
N ALA A 587 -1.34 -22.38 -7.28
CA ALA A 587 -0.80 -22.64 -5.96
C ALA A 587 0.15 -23.84 -6.06
N ASN A 588 1.45 -23.61 -5.82
CA ASN A 588 2.43 -24.66 -5.53
C ASN A 588 2.71 -25.68 -6.64
N GLY A 589 2.93 -25.24 -7.88
CA GLY A 589 3.60 -26.07 -8.90
C GLY A 589 2.89 -27.35 -9.35
N THR A 590 1.66 -27.61 -8.87
CA THR A 590 0.87 -28.81 -9.21
C THR A 590 -0.38 -28.51 -10.03
N SER A 591 -0.75 -27.24 -10.22
CA SER A 591 -1.89 -26.85 -11.07
C SER A 591 -1.42 -26.55 -12.50
N GLU A 592 -2.08 -27.14 -13.50
CA GLU A 592 -1.83 -26.81 -14.90
C GLU A 592 -2.13 -25.32 -15.16
N ARG A 593 -1.16 -24.62 -15.75
CA ARG A 593 -1.32 -23.25 -16.23
C ARG A 593 -2.39 -23.23 -17.33
N THR A 594 -3.26 -22.21 -17.33
CA THR A 594 -4.19 -21.95 -18.45
C THR A 594 -3.39 -21.80 -19.74
N ARG A 595 -3.85 -22.44 -20.82
CA ARG A 595 -3.17 -22.40 -22.14
C ARG A 595 -4.16 -22.07 -23.24
N ILE A 596 -3.69 -21.31 -24.23
CA ILE A 596 -4.43 -20.87 -25.41
C ILE A 596 -3.81 -21.52 -26.65
N ASN A 597 -4.60 -22.23 -27.45
CA ASN A 597 -4.17 -22.83 -28.70
C ASN A 597 -4.05 -21.75 -29.78
N THR A 598 -2.82 -21.40 -30.12
CA THR A 598 -2.54 -20.38 -31.13
C THR A 598 -2.92 -20.82 -32.54
N ASP A 599 -3.05 -22.13 -32.80
CA ASP A 599 -3.52 -22.65 -34.10
C ASP A 599 -5.02 -22.35 -34.27
N GLN A 600 -5.82 -22.55 -33.22
CA GLN A 600 -7.25 -22.23 -33.22
C GLN A 600 -7.46 -20.71 -33.25
N TRP A 601 -6.69 -19.94 -32.48
CA TRP A 601 -6.73 -18.47 -32.43
C TRP A 601 -6.71 -17.81 -33.81
N VAL A 602 -5.84 -18.24 -34.71
CA VAL A 602 -5.70 -17.64 -36.04
C VAL A 602 -6.62 -18.24 -37.09
N VAL A 603 -7.30 -19.36 -36.80
CA VAL A 603 -8.17 -20.06 -37.75
C VAL A 603 -9.65 -19.87 -37.43
N THR A 604 -10.07 -20.23 -36.22
CA THR A 604 -11.45 -20.12 -35.76
C THR A 604 -11.63 -18.97 -34.77
N GLY A 605 -10.57 -18.53 -34.09
CA GLY A 605 -10.56 -17.49 -33.07
C GLY A 605 -10.58 -16.03 -33.55
N HIS A 606 -10.65 -15.09 -32.61
CA HIS A 606 -10.64 -13.65 -32.93
C HIS A 606 -9.31 -13.16 -33.57
N GLY A 607 -8.24 -13.96 -33.53
CA GLY A 607 -6.97 -13.71 -34.20
C GLY A 607 -6.96 -13.98 -35.71
N ARG A 608 -8.05 -14.52 -36.27
CA ARG A 608 -8.12 -14.79 -37.72
C ARG A 608 -7.94 -13.51 -38.53
N TYR A 609 -6.98 -13.52 -39.46
CA TYR A 609 -6.75 -12.39 -40.34
C TYR A 609 -7.87 -12.23 -41.38
N SER A 610 -8.23 -10.97 -41.65
CA SER A 610 -9.20 -10.61 -42.69
C SER A 610 -8.76 -11.04 -44.09
N SER A 611 -7.44 -11.08 -44.35
CA SER A 611 -6.84 -11.60 -45.58
C SER A 611 -7.05 -13.10 -45.77
N SER A 612 -7.30 -13.85 -44.69
CA SER A 612 -7.65 -15.28 -44.72
C SER A 612 -9.13 -15.52 -45.03
N GLY A 613 -9.91 -14.46 -45.29
CA GLY A 613 -11.34 -14.54 -45.56
C GLY A 613 -12.19 -14.80 -44.33
N ASN A 614 -13.50 -15.00 -44.55
CA ASN A 614 -14.48 -15.25 -43.49
C ASN A 614 -14.14 -16.50 -42.66
N TYR A 615 -14.69 -16.59 -41.45
CA TYR A 615 -14.58 -17.77 -40.60
C TYR A 615 -15.07 -19.02 -41.37
N PRO A 616 -14.28 -20.12 -41.41
CA PRO A 616 -14.55 -21.26 -42.30
C PRO A 616 -15.91 -21.90 -42.06
N VAL A 617 -16.35 -21.98 -40.80
CA VAL A 617 -17.56 -22.70 -40.43
C VAL A 617 -18.79 -21.78 -40.38
N SER A 618 -18.67 -20.58 -39.81
CA SER A 618 -19.81 -19.67 -39.63
C SER A 618 -20.08 -18.74 -40.83
N GLY A 619 -19.09 -18.57 -41.71
CA GLY A 619 -19.16 -17.64 -42.84
C GLY A 619 -19.15 -16.15 -42.45
N ASN A 620 -18.93 -15.82 -41.17
CA ASN A 620 -18.88 -14.44 -40.71
C ASN A 620 -17.53 -13.79 -41.03
N PRO A 621 -17.46 -12.45 -41.20
CA PRO A 621 -16.19 -11.74 -41.33
C PRO A 621 -15.26 -12.02 -40.14
N ALA A 622 -13.96 -12.17 -40.41
CA ALA A 622 -12.94 -12.36 -39.38
C ALA A 622 -12.77 -11.11 -38.50
N ALA A 623 -12.48 -11.30 -37.21
CA ALA A 623 -12.29 -10.19 -36.26
C ALA A 623 -10.95 -9.46 -36.46
N ASN A 624 -9.93 -10.16 -37.02
CA ASN A 624 -8.65 -9.58 -37.44
C ASN A 624 -7.86 -8.90 -36.33
N PHE A 625 -7.82 -9.51 -35.13
CA PHE A 625 -6.98 -9.02 -34.05
C PHE A 625 -5.50 -9.38 -34.33
N PRO A 626 -4.55 -8.48 -34.04
CA PRO A 626 -3.14 -8.72 -34.30
C PRO A 626 -2.54 -9.78 -33.36
N THR A 627 -1.49 -10.44 -33.83
CA THR A 627 -0.83 -11.58 -33.16
C THR A 627 0.32 -11.18 -32.23
N THR A 628 0.78 -9.93 -32.30
CA THR A 628 1.81 -9.39 -31.40
C THR A 628 1.09 -8.68 -30.25
N ASN A 629 0.80 -9.41 -29.16
CA ASN A 629 -0.01 -9.03 -27.99
C ASN A 629 -1.56 -9.13 -28.13
N PRO A 630 -2.10 -10.23 -28.68
CA PRO A 630 -3.55 -10.41 -28.89
C PRO A 630 -4.35 -10.39 -27.59
N CYS A 631 -3.76 -10.92 -26.51
CA CYS A 631 -4.46 -11.05 -25.22
C CYS A 631 -4.80 -9.68 -24.62
N TRP A 632 -4.01 -8.65 -24.89
CA TRP A 632 -4.22 -7.32 -24.31
C TRP A 632 -5.46 -6.61 -24.83
N TYR A 633 -6.11 -7.15 -25.87
CA TYR A 633 -7.39 -6.61 -26.34
C TYR A 633 -8.49 -6.87 -25.31
N CYS A 634 -8.51 -8.06 -24.73
CA CYS A 634 -9.52 -8.49 -23.78
C CYS A 634 -9.04 -8.51 -22.34
N HIS A 635 -7.73 -8.65 -22.12
CA HIS A 635 -7.11 -8.79 -20.81
C HIS A 635 -6.21 -7.59 -20.47
N ASP A 636 -6.14 -7.26 -19.19
CA ASP A 636 -5.29 -6.20 -18.67
C ASP A 636 -4.04 -6.80 -18.04
N ASN A 637 -2.86 -6.39 -18.54
CA ASN A 637 -1.59 -6.83 -17.97
C ASN A 637 -1.22 -6.10 -16.67
N SER A 638 -1.97 -5.05 -16.30
CA SER A 638 -1.85 -4.36 -15.01
C SER A 638 -2.56 -5.10 -13.87
N VAL A 639 -3.66 -5.80 -14.16
CA VAL A 639 -4.37 -6.67 -13.18
C VAL A 639 -3.47 -7.84 -12.82
N LEU A 640 -3.34 -8.23 -11.56
CA LEU A 640 -2.43 -9.31 -11.15
C LEU A 640 -3.06 -10.70 -11.32
N HIS A 641 -2.24 -11.75 -11.40
CA HIS A 641 -2.74 -13.12 -11.60
C HIS A 641 -3.59 -13.68 -10.43
N ASN A 642 -3.57 -13.03 -9.26
CA ASN A 642 -4.29 -13.44 -8.06
C ASN A 642 -5.23 -12.34 -7.56
N ASP A 643 -5.77 -11.52 -8.47
CA ASP A 643 -6.75 -10.50 -8.10
C ASP A 643 -8.14 -11.15 -7.92
N PRO A 644 -8.67 -11.22 -6.68
CA PRO A 644 -9.95 -11.85 -6.41
C PRO A 644 -11.14 -11.02 -6.93
N ALA A 645 -10.94 -9.77 -7.34
CA ALA A 645 -11.98 -8.94 -7.96
C ALA A 645 -12.00 -9.07 -9.48
N ASN A 646 -10.95 -9.61 -10.10
CA ASN A 646 -10.84 -9.81 -11.53
C ASN A 646 -9.98 -11.05 -11.88
N PRO A 647 -10.45 -12.27 -11.58
CA PRO A 647 -9.67 -13.49 -11.72
C PRO A 647 -9.32 -13.82 -13.19
N PHE A 648 -10.13 -13.36 -14.14
CA PHE A 648 -9.88 -13.49 -15.58
C PHE A 648 -8.99 -12.39 -16.16
N ARG A 649 -8.54 -11.45 -15.32
CA ARG A 649 -7.71 -10.29 -15.71
C ARG A 649 -8.34 -9.53 -16.88
N LEU A 650 -9.67 -9.43 -16.94
CA LEU A 650 -10.37 -8.77 -18.03
C LEU A 650 -10.08 -7.29 -17.99
N ARG A 651 -9.81 -6.70 -19.15
CA ARG A 651 -9.70 -5.26 -19.26
C ARG A 651 -11.05 -4.63 -18.98
N GLN A 652 -11.12 -3.81 -17.95
CA GLN A 652 -12.28 -2.96 -17.74
C GLN A 652 -12.20 -1.79 -18.72
N HIS A 653 -13.27 -1.59 -19.48
CA HIS A 653 -13.30 -0.53 -20.47
C HIS A 653 -13.62 0.81 -19.81
N GLN A 654 -12.85 1.85 -20.13
CA GLN A 654 -12.96 3.19 -19.49
C GLN A 654 -14.35 3.82 -19.64
N GLN A 655 -15.01 3.61 -20.79
CA GLN A 655 -16.38 4.09 -21.03
C GLN A 655 -17.38 3.45 -20.06
N PHE A 656 -17.17 2.20 -19.66
CA PHE A 656 -18.05 1.47 -18.75
C PHE A 656 -17.73 1.83 -17.29
N ASN A 657 -16.45 1.94 -16.91
CA ASN A 657 -16.05 2.34 -15.55
C ASN A 657 -16.72 3.63 -15.03
N ASN A 658 -16.94 4.62 -15.90
CA ASN A 658 -17.55 5.91 -15.53
C ASN A 658 -19.01 6.10 -15.98
N ARG A 659 -19.56 5.20 -16.80
CA ARG A 659 -20.98 5.28 -17.24
C ARG A 659 -21.95 4.74 -16.18
N PHE A 660 -21.58 3.69 -15.45
CA PHE A 660 -22.51 3.00 -14.54
C PHE A 660 -23.00 3.84 -13.37
N ASP A 661 -22.24 4.85 -12.97
CA ASP A 661 -22.63 5.75 -11.89
C ASP A 661 -23.66 6.80 -12.31
N LYS A 662 -24.02 6.87 -13.61
CA LYS A 662 -24.95 7.87 -14.18
C LYS A 662 -25.97 7.30 -15.19
N GLU A 663 -25.99 5.98 -15.44
CA GLU A 663 -27.00 5.30 -16.26
C GLU A 663 -28.30 5.03 -15.48
N CYS A 664 -29.46 5.25 -16.12
CA CYS A 664 -30.79 5.25 -15.49
C CYS A 664 -31.15 3.94 -14.76
N VAL A 665 -30.79 2.79 -15.34
CA VAL A 665 -31.13 1.45 -14.83
C VAL A 665 -30.35 1.13 -13.56
N TYR A 666 -29.15 1.65 -13.41
CA TYR A 666 -28.38 1.42 -12.19
C TYR A 666 -28.68 2.50 -11.16
N CYS A 667 -28.81 3.77 -11.55
CA CYS A 667 -28.95 4.83 -10.55
C CYS A 667 -30.30 4.84 -9.85
N HIS A 668 -31.43 4.56 -10.50
CA HIS A 668 -32.72 4.84 -9.86
C HIS A 668 -33.52 3.61 -9.40
N MET A 669 -32.99 2.39 -9.60
CA MET A 669 -33.72 1.20 -9.18
C MET A 669 -33.77 1.01 -7.66
N GLN A 670 -32.88 1.57 -6.84
CA GLN A 670 -33.10 1.55 -5.37
C GLN A 670 -34.08 2.65 -4.92
N GLY A 671 -34.21 3.72 -5.72
CA GLY A 671 -35.09 4.85 -5.45
C GLY A 671 -34.57 5.81 -4.38
N LEU A 672 -33.27 5.83 -4.07
CA LEU A 672 -32.72 6.68 -3.02
C LEU A 672 -32.74 8.16 -3.42
N VAL A 673 -33.00 9.06 -2.48
CA VAL A 673 -33.02 10.52 -2.74
C VAL A 673 -31.68 11.02 -3.28
N GLY A 674 -30.57 10.46 -2.79
CA GLY A 674 -29.23 10.79 -3.29
C GLY A 674 -28.99 10.38 -4.76
N GLU A 675 -29.64 9.30 -5.23
CA GLU A 675 -29.56 8.86 -6.63
C GLU A 675 -30.28 9.84 -7.56
N CYS A 676 -31.41 10.39 -7.10
CA CYS A 676 -32.17 11.40 -7.85
C CYS A 676 -31.37 12.71 -7.97
N LEU A 677 -30.85 13.22 -6.84
CA LEU A 677 -30.16 14.51 -6.79
C LEU A 677 -28.79 14.48 -7.48
N GLY A 678 -28.07 13.36 -7.45
CA GLY A 678 -26.76 13.24 -8.10
C GLY A 678 -26.80 13.43 -9.63
N CYS A 679 -27.93 13.14 -10.26
CA CYS A 679 -28.13 13.37 -11.69
C CYS A 679 -28.83 14.70 -11.95
N HIS A 680 -29.89 15.00 -11.20
CA HIS A 680 -30.76 16.13 -11.47
C HIS A 680 -30.26 17.47 -10.89
N TYR A 681 -29.15 17.46 -10.16
CA TYR A 681 -28.52 18.62 -9.53
C TYR A 681 -26.99 18.57 -9.67
N SER A 682 -26.49 18.19 -10.85
CA SER A 682 -25.05 18.08 -11.14
C SER A 682 -24.74 18.51 -12.57
N GLY A 683 -23.81 19.45 -12.73
CA GLY A 683 -23.43 20.02 -14.03
C GLY A 683 -22.76 19.03 -14.99
N GLU A 684 -22.28 17.88 -14.49
CA GLU A 684 -21.68 16.82 -15.30
C GLU A 684 -22.68 15.73 -15.73
N SER A 685 -23.93 15.81 -15.25
CA SER A 685 -24.98 14.86 -15.58
C SER A 685 -25.74 15.30 -16.84
N LEU A 686 -25.92 14.37 -17.77
CA LEU A 686 -26.67 14.62 -19.01
C LEU A 686 -28.20 14.49 -18.82
N SER A 687 -28.68 14.20 -17.60
CA SER A 687 -30.12 14.18 -17.30
C SER A 687 -30.73 15.59 -17.32
N PRO A 688 -32.06 15.73 -17.56
CA PRO A 688 -32.74 17.02 -17.41
C PRO A 688 -32.46 17.61 -16.02
N GLN A 689 -31.72 18.72 -15.97
CA GLN A 689 -31.36 19.34 -14.71
C GLN A 689 -32.59 20.00 -14.07
N LEU A 690 -32.71 19.92 -12.74
CA LEU A 690 -33.74 20.61 -11.97
C LEU A 690 -33.44 22.10 -12.02
N THR A 691 -33.96 22.78 -13.05
CA THR A 691 -34.03 24.23 -13.00
C THR A 691 -35.16 24.61 -12.04
N ALA A 692 -34.94 25.65 -11.23
CA ALA A 692 -35.91 26.09 -10.24
C ALA A 692 -37.30 26.31 -10.87
N ASP A 693 -37.35 26.78 -12.12
CA ASP A 693 -38.61 27.12 -12.81
C ASP A 693 -39.37 25.90 -13.32
N ALA A 694 -38.68 24.85 -13.81
CA ALA A 694 -39.34 23.61 -14.26
C ALA A 694 -39.90 22.79 -13.09
N VAL A 695 -39.23 22.81 -11.93
CA VAL A 695 -39.68 22.14 -10.71
C VAL A 695 -40.86 22.86 -10.08
N LYS A 696 -40.79 24.20 -9.99
CA LYS A 696 -41.88 25.06 -9.49
C LYS A 696 -43.18 24.85 -10.27
N ALA A 697 -43.12 24.71 -11.58
CA ALA A 697 -44.29 24.50 -12.43
C ALA A 697 -45.03 23.17 -12.15
N LYS A 698 -44.32 22.14 -11.68
CA LYS A 698 -44.87 20.80 -11.41
C LYS A 698 -45.15 20.53 -9.92
N HIS A 699 -44.56 21.30 -9.01
CA HIS A 699 -44.67 21.14 -7.55
C HIS A 699 -45.29 22.36 -6.84
N GLY A 700 -46.12 23.14 -7.54
CA GLY A 700 -46.85 24.27 -6.95
C GLY A 700 -45.95 25.38 -6.40
N GLY A 701 -44.74 25.57 -6.96
CA GLY A 701 -43.81 26.63 -6.56
C GLY A 701 -42.72 26.24 -5.54
N VAL A 702 -42.66 24.98 -5.10
CA VAL A 702 -41.69 24.52 -4.09
C VAL A 702 -40.62 23.63 -4.72
N VAL A 703 -39.34 23.90 -4.40
CA VAL A 703 -38.20 23.04 -4.76
C VAL A 703 -37.88 22.17 -3.56
N TYR A 704 -38.16 20.87 -3.64
CA TYR A 704 -37.82 19.92 -2.58
C TYR A 704 -36.41 19.39 -2.79
N THR A 705 -35.52 19.60 -1.81
CA THR A 705 -34.15 19.04 -1.77
C THR A 705 -34.05 17.80 -0.89
N THR A 706 -35.13 17.43 -0.19
CA THR A 706 -35.28 16.24 0.64
C THR A 706 -36.73 15.73 0.55
N GLY A 707 -36.98 14.46 0.91
CA GLY A 707 -38.35 13.93 0.99
C GLY A 707 -39.01 13.60 -0.36
N CYS A 708 -38.23 13.44 -1.43
CA CYS A 708 -38.77 13.15 -2.77
C CYS A 708 -39.69 11.92 -2.80
N ARG A 709 -39.46 10.91 -1.95
CA ARG A 709 -40.29 9.69 -1.86
C ARG A 709 -41.47 9.75 -0.88
N ASN A 710 -41.80 10.90 -0.30
CA ASN A 710 -42.96 10.95 0.60
C ASN A 710 -44.24 10.58 -0.16
N GLY A 711 -45.10 9.79 0.49
CA GLY A 711 -46.16 9.01 -0.16
C GLY A 711 -47.07 9.83 -1.07
N GLY A 712 -47.31 9.31 -2.28
CA GLY A 712 -48.28 9.82 -3.25
C GLY A 712 -47.71 10.43 -4.54
N CYS A 713 -46.40 10.71 -4.63
CA CYS A 713 -45.81 11.41 -5.79
C CYS A 713 -44.62 10.69 -6.45
N HIS A 714 -43.56 10.33 -5.70
CA HIS A 714 -42.38 9.60 -6.22
C HIS A 714 -42.00 8.42 -5.32
N ASP A 715 -42.97 7.60 -4.97
CA ASP A 715 -42.85 6.47 -4.04
C ASP A 715 -42.87 5.10 -4.74
N THR A 716 -43.36 5.04 -5.98
CA THR A 716 -43.50 3.80 -6.76
C THR A 716 -42.72 3.84 -8.07
N ASP A 717 -42.36 2.68 -8.60
CA ASP A 717 -41.75 2.59 -9.92
C ASP A 717 -42.63 3.26 -11.00
N ALA A 718 -43.96 3.11 -10.92
CA ALA A 718 -44.93 3.71 -11.84
C ALA A 718 -44.86 5.24 -11.90
N THR A 719 -44.49 5.90 -10.80
CA THR A 719 -44.44 7.37 -10.70
C THR A 719 -43.03 7.95 -10.91
N ILE A 720 -41.99 7.12 -10.99
CA ILE A 720 -40.60 7.55 -11.18
C ILE A 720 -40.01 7.08 -12.51
N HIS A 721 -40.10 5.79 -12.82
CA HIS A 721 -39.49 5.19 -14.04
C HIS A 721 -40.52 4.70 -15.03
N ASN A 722 -41.67 4.25 -14.52
CA ASN A 722 -42.77 3.62 -15.25
C ASN A 722 -42.30 2.45 -16.14
N THR A 723 -41.40 1.61 -15.60
CA THR A 723 -40.80 0.49 -16.33
C THR A 723 -41.46 -0.85 -15.99
N GLY A 724 -42.19 -0.91 -14.88
CA GLY A 724 -42.81 -2.14 -14.37
C GLY A 724 -41.80 -3.10 -13.73
N ALA A 725 -40.56 -2.65 -13.49
CA ALA A 725 -39.48 -3.46 -12.91
C ALA A 725 -39.43 -3.39 -11.37
N GLY A 726 -40.17 -2.47 -10.76
CA GLY A 726 -40.13 -2.25 -9.31
C GLY A 726 -38.81 -1.62 -8.85
N PHE A 727 -38.57 -1.61 -7.53
CA PHE A 727 -37.29 -1.21 -6.96
C PHE A 727 -36.40 -2.42 -6.68
N TRP A 728 -35.09 -2.24 -6.80
CA TRP A 728 -34.06 -3.23 -6.55
C TRP A 728 -33.36 -2.96 -5.21
N THR A 729 -32.84 -4.01 -4.59
CA THR A 729 -31.93 -3.91 -3.45
C THR A 729 -30.54 -3.43 -3.89
N ALA A 730 -29.72 -2.96 -2.94
CA ALA A 730 -28.34 -2.55 -3.21
C ALA A 730 -27.50 -3.66 -3.85
N THR A 731 -27.71 -4.90 -3.41
CA THR A 731 -27.08 -6.09 -3.97
C THR A 731 -27.54 -6.38 -5.41
N GLN A 732 -28.84 -6.35 -5.69
CA GLN A 732 -29.37 -6.58 -7.04
C GLN A 732 -28.87 -5.53 -8.03
N LYS A 733 -28.80 -4.28 -7.58
CA LYS A 733 -28.15 -3.21 -8.32
C LYS A 733 -26.69 -3.60 -8.59
N ALA A 734 -25.87 -3.82 -7.56
CA ALA A 734 -24.45 -4.19 -7.69
C ALA A 734 -24.19 -5.39 -8.60
N ASP A 735 -25.06 -6.40 -8.60
CA ASP A 735 -24.99 -7.57 -9.47
C ASP A 735 -25.06 -7.20 -10.96
N VAL A 736 -25.98 -6.31 -11.33
CA VAL A 736 -26.11 -5.81 -12.71
C VAL A 736 -24.90 -4.97 -13.11
N LYS A 737 -24.35 -4.12 -12.22
CA LYS A 737 -23.09 -3.42 -12.53
C LYS A 737 -21.93 -4.39 -12.71
N ASN A 738 -21.83 -5.43 -11.89
CA ASN A 738 -20.83 -6.47 -12.04
C ASN A 738 -20.96 -7.17 -13.41
N GLN A 739 -22.17 -7.48 -13.88
CA GLN A 739 -22.38 -8.03 -15.22
C GLN A 739 -21.79 -7.13 -16.31
N TYR A 740 -22.16 -5.85 -16.34
CA TYR A 740 -21.72 -4.94 -17.38
C TYR A 740 -20.22 -4.60 -17.30
N VAL A 741 -19.67 -4.43 -16.10
CA VAL A 741 -18.24 -4.18 -15.90
C VAL A 741 -17.43 -5.37 -16.43
N MET A 742 -17.85 -6.58 -16.10
CA MET A 742 -17.10 -7.79 -16.49
C MET A 742 -17.30 -8.12 -17.98
N MET A 743 -18.46 -7.80 -18.58
CA MET A 743 -18.69 -7.95 -20.02
C MET A 743 -18.13 -6.79 -20.87
N GLY A 744 -17.69 -5.69 -20.25
CA GLY A 744 -17.44 -4.41 -20.92
C GLY A 744 -16.51 -4.46 -22.12
N VAL A 745 -15.46 -5.29 -22.08
CA VAL A 745 -14.52 -5.46 -23.20
C VAL A 745 -15.12 -6.24 -24.37
N CYS A 746 -15.95 -7.24 -24.09
CA CYS A 746 -16.67 -7.98 -25.11
C CYS A 746 -17.73 -7.08 -25.75
N LEU A 747 -18.45 -6.30 -24.93
CA LEU A 747 -19.50 -5.37 -25.38
C LEU A 747 -18.95 -4.25 -26.26
N GLN A 748 -17.74 -3.77 -26.00
CA GLN A 748 -17.07 -2.78 -26.86
C GLN A 748 -17.02 -3.19 -28.33
N CYS A 749 -16.88 -4.50 -28.59
CA CYS A 749 -16.82 -5.07 -29.95
C CYS A 749 -18.10 -5.77 -30.39
N HIS A 750 -18.94 -6.21 -29.46
CA HIS A 750 -20.09 -7.06 -29.77
C HIS A 750 -21.46 -6.37 -29.62
N ASP A 751 -21.54 -5.17 -29.01
CA ASP A 751 -22.81 -4.48 -28.74
C ASP A 751 -23.42 -3.77 -29.97
N ASP A 752 -24.70 -4.00 -30.21
CA ASP A 752 -25.40 -3.58 -31.42
C ASP A 752 -26.04 -2.19 -31.27
N ASP A 753 -25.31 -1.14 -31.66
CA ASP A 753 -25.86 0.23 -31.80
C ASP A 753 -26.31 0.54 -33.24
N SER A 754 -26.62 -0.46 -34.08
CA SER A 754 -27.11 -0.22 -35.45
C SER A 754 -28.43 0.56 -35.50
N GLY A 755 -29.16 0.61 -34.39
CA GLY A 755 -30.37 1.44 -34.18
C GLY A 755 -30.13 2.83 -33.55
N GLY A 756 -28.88 3.22 -33.26
CA GLY A 756 -28.54 4.53 -32.69
C GLY A 756 -29.11 4.79 -31.28
N GLN A 757 -29.40 3.73 -30.53
CA GLN A 757 -30.01 3.78 -29.20
C GLN A 757 -29.12 4.49 -28.19
N CYS A 758 -27.80 4.38 -28.35
CA CYS A 758 -26.83 5.05 -27.51
C CYS A 758 -26.59 6.52 -27.93
N ASN A 759 -26.85 6.86 -29.20
CA ASN A 759 -26.68 8.21 -29.78
C ASN A 759 -27.70 9.23 -29.26
N GLY A 760 -28.90 8.76 -28.90
CA GLY A 760 -29.94 9.62 -28.34
C GLY A 760 -29.67 10.10 -26.91
N CYS A 761 -28.77 9.42 -26.19
CA CYS A 761 -28.43 9.74 -24.80
C CYS A 761 -26.97 10.18 -24.62
N HIS A 762 -26.09 9.87 -25.57
CA HIS A 762 -24.68 10.20 -25.53
C HIS A 762 -24.25 10.91 -26.81
N ASP A 763 -23.59 12.06 -26.65
CA ASP A 763 -22.94 12.75 -27.75
C ASP A 763 -21.65 12.02 -28.16
N TYR A 764 -21.63 11.46 -29.36
CA TYR A 764 -20.47 10.75 -29.91
C TYR A 764 -19.34 11.67 -30.42
N SER A 765 -19.47 12.99 -30.30
CA SER A 765 -18.36 13.93 -30.50
C SER A 765 -17.25 13.76 -29.46
N GLN A 766 -17.55 13.09 -28.34
CA GLN A 766 -16.64 12.79 -27.24
C GLN A 766 -15.98 11.41 -27.45
N PRO A 767 -14.63 11.31 -27.48
CA PRO A 767 -13.91 10.04 -27.69
C PRO A 767 -14.28 8.94 -26.69
N LYS A 768 -14.65 9.32 -25.47
CA LYS A 768 -15.09 8.41 -24.39
C LYS A 768 -16.35 7.59 -24.69
N TYR A 769 -17.08 7.85 -25.78
CA TYR A 769 -18.34 7.18 -26.09
C TYR A 769 -18.34 6.40 -27.41
N GLN A 770 -17.26 6.40 -28.19
CA GLN A 770 -17.19 5.72 -29.48
C GLN A 770 -16.86 4.21 -29.34
N LEU A 771 -17.61 3.35 -30.03
CA LEU A 771 -17.41 1.89 -30.05
C LEU A 771 -16.25 1.50 -30.98
N GLY A 772 -15.26 0.79 -30.45
CA GLY A 772 -14.06 0.30 -31.15
C GLY A 772 -12.81 0.40 -30.28
N PHE A 773 -11.76 -0.36 -30.61
CA PHE A 773 -10.50 -0.38 -29.85
C PHE A 773 -9.30 0.06 -30.70
N ASP A 774 -8.33 0.70 -30.04
CA ASP A 774 -7.05 1.12 -30.60
C ASP A 774 -5.90 1.01 -29.56
N PRO A 775 -4.88 0.17 -29.76
CA PRO A 775 -3.62 0.26 -29.04
C PRO A 775 -2.53 0.91 -29.92
N GLY A 776 -2.74 2.16 -30.36
CA GLY A 776 -1.68 3.04 -30.84
C GLY A 776 -1.88 3.78 -32.18
N THR A 777 -2.87 3.46 -33.03
CA THR A 777 -3.11 4.13 -34.34
C THR A 777 -4.55 4.18 -34.93
N GLY A 778 -5.57 3.46 -34.46
CA GLY A 778 -6.97 3.83 -34.76
C GLY A 778 -8.06 2.75 -34.57
N TYR A 779 -9.26 3.24 -34.28
CA TYR A 779 -10.52 2.51 -33.98
C TYR A 779 -10.92 1.43 -35.01
N ILE A 780 -11.13 0.19 -34.55
CA ILE A 780 -11.86 -0.83 -35.32
C ILE A 780 -13.32 -0.88 -34.88
N LYS A 781 -14.22 -0.29 -35.68
CA LYS A 781 -15.67 -0.51 -35.56
C LYS A 781 -16.05 -1.81 -36.29
N PRO A 782 -16.63 -2.81 -35.61
CA PRO A 782 -17.16 -3.98 -36.31
C PRO A 782 -18.28 -3.56 -37.25
N LYS A 783 -18.27 -4.05 -38.50
CA LYS A 783 -19.30 -3.71 -39.52
C LYS A 783 -20.73 -4.10 -39.11
N LYS A 784 -20.88 -5.08 -38.22
CA LYS A 784 -22.13 -5.49 -37.56
C LYS A 784 -21.76 -6.07 -36.20
N ALA A 785 -22.16 -5.41 -35.13
CA ALA A 785 -22.15 -6.03 -33.80
C ALA A 785 -23.25 -7.10 -33.74
N ARG A 786 -23.07 -8.12 -32.89
CA ARG A 786 -23.89 -9.34 -32.95
C ARG A 786 -24.33 -9.90 -31.59
N ALA A 787 -23.98 -9.26 -30.48
CA ALA A 787 -24.41 -9.67 -29.15
C ALA A 787 -24.42 -8.48 -28.18
N SER A 788 -25.60 -8.09 -27.69
CA SER A 788 -25.72 -7.00 -26.72
C SER A 788 -25.65 -7.49 -25.27
N SER A 789 -25.45 -6.53 -24.37
CA SER A 789 -25.36 -6.68 -22.91
C SER A 789 -26.59 -7.25 -22.22
N ALA A 790 -27.71 -7.37 -22.92
CA ALA A 790 -28.95 -7.86 -22.37
C ALA A 790 -29.20 -9.36 -22.66
N HIS A 791 -28.13 -10.12 -22.97
CA HIS A 791 -28.15 -11.58 -23.17
C HIS A 791 -28.82 -12.33 -21.99
N PHE A 792 -28.87 -11.69 -20.82
CA PHE A 792 -29.52 -12.18 -19.62
C PHE A 792 -31.05 -12.12 -19.68
N GLY A 793 -31.70 -13.29 -19.69
CA GLY A 793 -33.16 -13.43 -19.71
C GLY A 793 -33.79 -13.75 -18.35
N SER A 794 -35.11 -13.53 -18.25
CA SER A 794 -35.96 -13.87 -17.08
C SER A 794 -35.80 -15.32 -16.59
N LYS A 795 -35.46 -16.27 -17.47
CA LYS A 795 -35.27 -17.68 -17.11
C LYS A 795 -34.00 -17.93 -16.29
N HIS A 796 -32.86 -17.37 -16.70
CA HIS A 796 -31.60 -17.53 -15.95
C HIS A 796 -31.71 -16.87 -14.56
N TYR A 797 -32.38 -15.72 -14.48
CA TYR A 797 -32.72 -15.08 -13.21
C TYR A 797 -33.69 -15.89 -12.36
N GLY A 798 -34.75 -16.41 -12.98
CA GLY A 798 -35.75 -17.23 -12.31
C GLY A 798 -35.13 -18.50 -11.71
N ASP A 799 -34.24 -19.16 -12.45
CA ASP A 799 -33.51 -20.35 -11.97
C ASP A 799 -32.56 -20.00 -10.82
N PHE A 800 -31.89 -18.86 -10.87
CA PHE A 800 -31.07 -18.36 -9.76
C PHE A 800 -31.91 -18.12 -8.50
N LEU A 801 -33.08 -17.46 -8.64
CA LEU A 801 -33.99 -17.25 -7.51
C LEU A 801 -34.54 -18.58 -6.96
N MET A 802 -34.93 -19.51 -7.83
CA MET A 802 -35.46 -20.82 -7.43
C MET A 802 -34.43 -21.72 -6.75
N SER A 803 -33.14 -21.56 -7.06
CA SER A 803 -32.06 -22.36 -6.49
C SER A 803 -31.48 -21.78 -5.19
N GLY A 804 -32.06 -20.70 -4.67
CA GLY A 804 -31.68 -20.11 -3.38
C GLY A 804 -31.59 -18.59 -3.41
N GLY A 805 -31.43 -17.99 -4.59
CA GLY A 805 -31.37 -16.53 -4.77
C GLY A 805 -30.28 -15.87 -3.92
N TRP A 806 -30.63 -14.79 -3.23
CA TRP A 806 -29.75 -14.10 -2.30
C TRP A 806 -30.08 -14.52 -0.86
N ASP A 807 -29.06 -14.67 -0.02
CA ASP A 807 -29.28 -14.80 1.43
C ASP A 807 -29.74 -13.47 2.04
N ALA A 808 -30.06 -13.48 3.34
CA ALA A 808 -30.51 -12.29 4.07
C ALA A 808 -29.46 -11.15 4.12
N ASN A 809 -28.19 -11.47 3.86
CA ASN A 809 -27.08 -10.52 3.80
C ASN A 809 -26.79 -10.06 2.36
N GLY A 810 -27.54 -10.56 1.37
CA GLY A 810 -27.33 -10.25 -0.03
C GLY A 810 -26.16 -11.00 -0.68
N ASN A 811 -25.73 -12.14 -0.15
CA ASN A 811 -24.77 -13.01 -0.84
C ASN A 811 -25.50 -13.96 -1.81
N PRO A 812 -24.94 -14.23 -3.01
CA PRO A 812 -25.57 -15.16 -3.94
C PRO A 812 -25.41 -16.58 -3.39
N VAL A 813 -26.53 -17.21 -3.05
CA VAL A 813 -26.60 -18.63 -2.64
C VAL A 813 -27.28 -19.49 -3.72
N GLY A 814 -28.02 -18.87 -4.64
CA GLY A 814 -28.58 -19.49 -5.82
C GLY A 814 -27.53 -19.77 -6.91
N THR A 815 -27.85 -20.72 -7.78
CA THR A 815 -27.03 -21.16 -8.91
C THR A 815 -27.50 -20.54 -10.23
N TRP A 816 -26.59 -19.94 -10.96
CA TRP A 816 -26.85 -19.41 -12.30
C TRP A 816 -26.76 -20.51 -13.35
N ARG A 817 -27.91 -21.07 -13.74
CA ARG A 817 -28.00 -22.14 -14.75
C ARG A 817 -27.84 -21.56 -16.16
N GLY A 818 -27.09 -22.21 -17.03
CA GLY A 818 -26.83 -21.82 -18.42
C GLY A 818 -25.87 -20.64 -18.61
N GLY A 819 -25.13 -20.27 -17.56
CA GLY A 819 -24.19 -19.13 -17.60
C GLY A 819 -24.83 -17.78 -17.29
N LYS A 820 -23.99 -16.80 -16.94
CA LYS A 820 -24.32 -15.40 -16.65
C LYS A 820 -23.57 -14.43 -17.57
N PHE A 821 -22.37 -14.79 -18.02
CA PHE A 821 -21.47 -13.95 -18.80
C PHE A 821 -21.21 -14.54 -20.19
N CYS A 822 -20.75 -13.71 -21.14
CA CYS A 822 -20.52 -14.15 -22.52
C CYS A 822 -19.57 -15.35 -22.62
N TRP A 823 -18.50 -15.37 -21.80
CA TRP A 823 -17.52 -16.45 -21.76
C TRP A 823 -17.96 -17.69 -20.98
N ASP A 824 -19.16 -17.71 -20.39
CA ASP A 824 -19.73 -18.97 -19.90
C ASP A 824 -20.12 -19.89 -21.07
N CYS A 825 -20.38 -19.30 -22.25
CA CYS A 825 -20.84 -20.01 -23.45
C CYS A 825 -19.89 -19.87 -24.64
N HIS A 826 -19.14 -18.77 -24.72
CA HIS A 826 -18.24 -18.48 -25.84
C HIS A 826 -16.77 -18.61 -25.46
N ASP A 827 -15.93 -19.15 -26.34
CA ASP A 827 -14.49 -19.02 -26.26
C ASP A 827 -14.01 -18.02 -27.33
N PRO A 828 -13.61 -16.79 -26.94
CA PRO A 828 -13.07 -15.81 -27.88
C PRO A 828 -11.74 -16.25 -28.50
N HIS A 829 -11.06 -17.24 -27.91
CA HIS A 829 -9.78 -17.73 -28.37
C HIS A 829 -9.88 -18.73 -29.53
N GLY A 830 -11.00 -19.39 -29.69
CA GLY A 830 -11.33 -20.20 -30.86
C GLY A 830 -11.50 -21.65 -30.51
N ASP A 831 -12.72 -22.15 -30.71
CA ASP A 831 -13.07 -23.56 -30.63
C ASP A 831 -13.56 -24.09 -31.98
N GLY A 832 -13.94 -25.37 -32.05
CA GLY A 832 -14.43 -26.01 -33.27
C GLY A 832 -15.87 -25.61 -33.67
N ASN A 833 -16.65 -25.09 -32.72
CA ASN A 833 -18.06 -24.72 -32.95
C ASN A 833 -18.22 -23.35 -33.64
N ILE A 834 -19.35 -23.17 -34.35
CA ILE A 834 -19.69 -21.89 -34.96
C ILE A 834 -20.00 -20.84 -33.90
N TYR A 835 -19.83 -19.57 -34.28
CA TYR A 835 -20.08 -18.44 -33.39
C TYR A 835 -19.25 -18.48 -32.10
N MET A 836 -18.07 -19.12 -32.14
CA MET A 836 -17.15 -19.14 -31.01
C MET A 836 -17.76 -19.80 -29.77
N ILE A 837 -18.71 -20.70 -29.95
CA ILE A 837 -19.29 -21.45 -28.84
C ILE A 837 -18.24 -22.41 -28.29
N GLN A 838 -18.16 -22.54 -26.97
CA GLN A 838 -17.18 -23.43 -26.38
C GLN A 838 -17.45 -24.88 -26.75
N ASP A 839 -16.40 -25.68 -26.85
CA ASP A 839 -16.53 -27.14 -26.92
C ASP A 839 -17.17 -27.70 -25.63
N LYS A 840 -17.03 -26.97 -24.51
CA LYS A 840 -17.69 -27.24 -23.24
C LYS A 840 -18.27 -25.96 -22.61
N VAL A 841 -19.57 -25.72 -22.80
CA VAL A 841 -20.22 -24.54 -22.20
C VAL A 841 -20.50 -24.75 -20.71
N ALA A 842 -20.50 -23.69 -19.92
CA ALA A 842 -20.89 -23.72 -18.52
C ALA A 842 -22.41 -23.89 -18.40
N THR A 843 -22.84 -25.04 -17.89
CA THR A 843 -24.25 -25.32 -17.57
C THR A 843 -24.65 -24.71 -16.23
N THR A 844 -23.69 -24.45 -15.34
CA THR A 844 -23.87 -23.59 -14.17
C THR A 844 -22.60 -22.79 -13.91
N THR A 845 -22.76 -21.58 -13.38
CA THR A 845 -21.64 -20.68 -13.09
C THR A 845 -21.74 -20.08 -11.69
N ASP A 846 -20.61 -19.61 -11.16
CA ASP A 846 -20.50 -18.96 -9.85
C ASP A 846 -21.32 -17.65 -9.74
N GLY A 847 -21.72 -17.09 -10.88
CA GLY A 847 -22.53 -15.89 -10.94
C GLY A 847 -21.80 -14.61 -10.62
N LYS A 848 -20.49 -14.66 -10.38
CA LYS A 848 -19.72 -13.47 -9.97
C LYS A 848 -18.61 -13.18 -10.96
N PHE A 849 -17.95 -14.23 -11.44
CA PHE A 849 -16.84 -14.11 -12.36
C PHE A 849 -17.07 -14.89 -13.66
N GLY A 850 -18.05 -15.80 -13.69
CA GLY A 850 -18.21 -16.71 -14.82
C GLY A 850 -17.31 -17.92 -14.69
N ILE A 851 -17.00 -18.33 -13.44
CA ILE A 851 -16.24 -19.55 -13.17
C ILE A 851 -17.23 -20.72 -13.26
N PRO A 852 -17.04 -21.67 -14.21
CA PRO A 852 -17.98 -22.76 -14.38
C PRO A 852 -18.01 -23.67 -13.16
N GLN A 853 -19.20 -23.89 -12.60
CA GLN A 853 -19.43 -24.90 -11.57
C GLN A 853 -19.71 -26.27 -12.20
N THR A 854 -20.46 -26.29 -13.31
CA THR A 854 -20.68 -27.48 -14.14
C THR A 854 -20.57 -27.10 -15.62
N ARG A 855 -20.09 -28.02 -16.45
CA ARG A 855 -19.95 -27.83 -17.90
C ARG A 855 -20.54 -29.02 -18.66
N ALA A 856 -21.01 -28.79 -19.88
CA ALA A 856 -21.46 -29.82 -20.80
C ALA A 856 -20.81 -29.66 -22.17
N SER A 857 -20.47 -30.78 -22.81
CA SER A 857 -19.95 -30.77 -24.18
C SER A 857 -21.01 -30.33 -25.17
N VAL A 858 -20.61 -29.50 -26.14
CA VAL A 858 -21.51 -28.97 -27.17
C VAL A 858 -21.00 -29.29 -28.56
N VAL A 859 -21.93 -29.69 -29.45
CA VAL A 859 -21.71 -29.75 -30.90
C VAL A 859 -22.66 -28.77 -31.56
N PHE A 860 -22.11 -27.69 -32.10
CA PHE A 860 -22.84 -26.68 -32.87
C PHE A 860 -21.94 -26.17 -33.99
N THR A 861 -21.98 -26.84 -35.14
CA THR A 861 -21.07 -26.57 -36.27
C THR A 861 -21.79 -26.02 -37.50
N LYS A 862 -23.12 -25.97 -37.50
CA LYS A 862 -23.96 -25.50 -38.62
C LYS A 862 -25.24 -24.84 -38.09
N LYS A 863 -25.96 -24.14 -38.97
CA LYS A 863 -27.22 -23.46 -38.64
C LYS A 863 -28.28 -23.54 -39.75
N GLN A 864 -28.33 -24.66 -40.47
CA GLN A 864 -29.19 -24.81 -41.64
C GLN A 864 -30.59 -25.33 -41.26
N SER A 865 -30.69 -26.08 -40.16
CA SER A 865 -31.93 -26.70 -39.68
C SER A 865 -31.94 -26.80 -38.16
N GLY A 866 -33.09 -27.16 -37.58
CA GLY A 866 -33.25 -27.35 -36.13
C GLY A 866 -32.43 -28.54 -35.60
N ALA A 867 -32.16 -29.53 -36.46
CA ALA A 867 -31.29 -30.65 -36.14
C ALA A 867 -29.82 -30.25 -35.91
N ASP A 868 -29.39 -29.08 -36.41
CA ASP A 868 -28.05 -28.54 -36.12
C ASP A 868 -27.98 -27.90 -34.72
N TYR A 869 -29.12 -27.47 -34.16
CA TYR A 869 -29.22 -26.82 -32.84
C TYR A 869 -29.50 -27.82 -31.72
N ALA A 870 -30.27 -28.87 -32.01
CA ALA A 870 -30.69 -29.87 -31.04
C ALA A 870 -30.76 -31.26 -31.65
N ASN A 871 -30.23 -32.23 -30.93
CA ASN A 871 -30.30 -33.65 -31.24
C ASN A 871 -31.57 -34.27 -30.64
N SER A 872 -32.24 -35.11 -31.43
CA SER A 872 -33.42 -35.90 -31.04
C SER A 872 -33.20 -37.41 -31.17
N ASP A 873 -32.04 -37.83 -31.69
CA ASP A 873 -31.70 -39.25 -31.86
C ASP A 873 -31.29 -39.87 -30.52
N PRO A 874 -32.05 -40.84 -29.97
CA PRO A 874 -31.74 -41.48 -28.71
C PRO A 874 -30.46 -42.35 -28.75
N LEU A 875 -29.92 -42.62 -29.94
CA LEU A 875 -28.67 -43.35 -30.12
C LEU A 875 -27.43 -42.45 -30.08
N LYS A 876 -27.61 -41.14 -29.95
CA LYS A 876 -26.54 -40.14 -29.93
C LYS A 876 -26.59 -39.32 -28.65
N PRO A 877 -25.45 -38.76 -28.20
CA PRO A 877 -25.45 -37.83 -27.08
C PRO A 877 -26.36 -36.62 -27.34
N TYR A 878 -27.14 -36.21 -26.34
CA TYR A 878 -27.95 -34.98 -26.37
C TYR A 878 -27.08 -33.75 -26.09
N ASN A 879 -26.12 -33.50 -27.00
CA ASN A 879 -25.09 -32.46 -26.88
C ASN A 879 -25.24 -31.33 -27.91
N GLY A 880 -26.43 -31.17 -28.53
CA GLY A 880 -26.73 -29.96 -29.29
C GLY A 880 -26.78 -28.73 -28.37
N ILE A 881 -26.49 -27.53 -28.90
CA ILE A 881 -26.46 -26.29 -28.11
C ILE A 881 -27.76 -26.03 -27.34
N CYS A 882 -28.92 -26.44 -27.87
CA CYS A 882 -30.18 -26.31 -27.13
C CYS A 882 -30.40 -27.45 -26.13
N ASN A 883 -29.91 -28.67 -26.40
CA ASN A 883 -30.04 -29.79 -25.45
C ASN A 883 -29.29 -29.52 -24.16
N VAL A 884 -28.06 -29.00 -24.23
CA VAL A 884 -27.22 -28.78 -23.04
C VAL A 884 -27.81 -27.78 -22.04
N CYS A 885 -28.64 -26.86 -22.52
CA CYS A 885 -29.27 -25.83 -21.71
C CYS A 885 -30.70 -26.21 -21.28
N HIS A 886 -31.41 -27.02 -22.07
CA HIS A 886 -32.78 -27.40 -21.76
C HIS A 886 -32.86 -28.45 -20.66
N THR A 887 -33.61 -28.15 -19.60
CA THR A 887 -33.75 -29.00 -18.42
C THR A 887 -34.95 -29.95 -18.53
N ALA A 888 -35.18 -30.78 -17.50
CA ALA A 888 -36.34 -31.69 -17.40
C ALA A 888 -37.70 -30.99 -17.55
N THR A 889 -37.80 -29.69 -17.25
CA THR A 889 -39.03 -28.90 -17.43
C THR A 889 -39.24 -28.39 -18.85
N SER A 890 -38.29 -28.64 -19.75
CA SER A 890 -38.37 -28.24 -21.16
C SER A 890 -39.19 -29.27 -21.96
N ARG A 891 -40.02 -28.78 -22.89
CA ARG A 891 -41.04 -29.62 -23.53
C ARG A 891 -40.52 -30.54 -24.64
N HIS A 892 -39.70 -30.01 -25.54
CA HIS A 892 -39.39 -30.65 -26.83
C HIS A 892 -37.98 -31.22 -26.91
N TYR A 893 -36.99 -30.40 -26.61
CA TYR A 893 -35.59 -30.79 -26.51
C TYR A 893 -35.18 -30.61 -25.05
N ARG A 894 -34.49 -31.59 -24.48
CA ARG A 894 -33.95 -31.61 -23.12
C ARG A 894 -32.51 -32.11 -23.16
N SER A 895 -31.81 -31.99 -22.05
CA SER A 895 -30.48 -32.57 -21.85
C SER A 895 -30.47 -34.10 -21.87
N ASP A 896 -31.65 -34.72 -21.77
CA ASP A 896 -31.84 -36.17 -21.71
C ASP A 896 -32.79 -36.74 -22.79
N SER A 897 -33.33 -35.90 -23.69
CA SER A 897 -34.28 -36.33 -24.72
C SER A 897 -34.50 -35.28 -25.82
N GLY A 898 -35.12 -35.69 -26.93
CA GLY A 898 -35.63 -34.77 -27.95
C GLY A 898 -36.75 -35.41 -28.77
N ASP A 899 -37.82 -34.68 -29.06
CA ASP A 899 -38.99 -35.18 -29.82
C ASP A 899 -38.99 -34.78 -31.31
N GLY A 900 -37.97 -34.05 -31.77
CA GLY A 900 -37.83 -33.63 -33.18
C GLY A 900 -38.68 -32.43 -33.57
N HIS A 901 -39.24 -31.69 -32.61
CA HIS A 901 -40.04 -30.49 -32.84
C HIS A 901 -39.39 -29.51 -33.85
N ASN A 902 -40.08 -29.28 -34.98
CA ASN A 902 -39.66 -28.37 -36.04
C ASN A 902 -38.21 -28.56 -36.52
N SER A 903 -37.69 -29.79 -36.50
CA SER A 903 -36.30 -30.13 -36.84
C SER A 903 -35.86 -29.67 -38.25
N GLY A 904 -36.81 -29.48 -39.18
CA GLY A 904 -36.57 -28.94 -40.52
C GLY A 904 -36.48 -27.41 -40.63
N ARG A 905 -36.74 -26.65 -39.55
CA ARG A 905 -36.62 -25.18 -39.51
C ARG A 905 -35.54 -24.78 -38.53
N ILE A 906 -34.86 -23.66 -38.80
CA ILE A 906 -33.87 -23.12 -37.87
C ILE A 906 -34.60 -22.74 -36.59
N CYS A 907 -34.13 -23.21 -35.43
CA CYS A 907 -34.82 -22.96 -34.16
C CYS A 907 -35.04 -21.46 -33.90
N THR A 908 -34.12 -20.61 -34.37
CA THR A 908 -34.21 -19.15 -34.22
C THR A 908 -35.26 -18.48 -35.11
N ASP A 909 -35.88 -19.20 -36.06
CA ASP A 909 -37.00 -18.68 -36.87
C ASP A 909 -38.29 -18.62 -36.04
N CYS A 910 -38.42 -19.52 -35.06
CA CYS A 910 -39.58 -19.61 -34.18
C CYS A 910 -39.26 -19.22 -32.73
N HIS A 911 -38.03 -19.44 -32.26
CA HIS A 911 -37.55 -19.07 -30.92
C HIS A 911 -36.60 -17.88 -31.00
N GLN A 912 -36.59 -17.01 -29.98
CA GLN A 912 -35.75 -15.82 -30.00
C GLN A 912 -34.29 -16.16 -29.62
N HIS A 913 -33.29 -15.70 -30.39
CA HIS A 913 -31.86 -15.96 -30.10
C HIS A 913 -30.94 -14.76 -30.41
N ARG A 914 -31.51 -13.60 -30.77
CA ARG A 914 -30.81 -12.32 -30.97
C ARG A 914 -31.78 -11.14 -30.86
N PHE A 915 -31.22 -9.95 -30.61
CA PHE A 915 -31.95 -8.70 -30.33
C PHE A 915 -32.75 -8.18 -31.53
N ALA A 916 -32.18 -8.27 -32.74
CA ALA A 916 -32.80 -7.75 -33.95
C ALA A 916 -34.13 -8.45 -34.32
N ASP A 917 -34.39 -9.66 -33.82
CA ASP A 917 -35.62 -10.38 -34.19
C ASP A 917 -36.88 -9.76 -33.56
N SER A 918 -36.76 -8.77 -32.65
CA SER A 918 -37.92 -8.06 -32.07
C SER A 918 -38.27 -6.74 -32.78
N HIS A 919 -37.53 -6.36 -33.83
CA HIS A 919 -37.80 -5.16 -34.63
C HIS A 919 -37.66 -5.48 -36.12
N ALA A 920 -38.76 -5.42 -36.86
CA ALA A 920 -38.84 -5.86 -38.25
C ALA A 920 -38.27 -4.84 -39.27
N ASP A 921 -37.71 -3.73 -38.82
CA ASP A 921 -37.47 -2.58 -39.67
C ASP A 921 -36.43 -1.66 -39.03
N ALA A 922 -35.28 -1.53 -39.70
CA ALA A 922 -34.06 -0.84 -39.27
C ALA A 922 -34.20 0.69 -39.09
N GLN A 923 -35.23 1.17 -38.39
CA GLN A 923 -35.48 2.57 -38.12
C GLN A 923 -34.99 2.98 -36.72
N PRO A 924 -34.46 4.20 -36.55
CA PRO A 924 -33.95 4.68 -35.28
C PRO A 924 -35.09 4.91 -34.28
N CYS A 925 -34.86 4.57 -33.02
CA CYS A 925 -35.90 4.47 -31.98
C CYS A 925 -36.67 5.78 -31.72
N ASN A 926 -36.08 6.92 -32.06
CA ASN A 926 -36.67 8.24 -31.90
C ASN A 926 -37.73 8.61 -32.97
N SER A 927 -37.88 7.84 -34.05
CA SER A 927 -38.95 8.09 -35.03
C SER A 927 -40.34 7.69 -34.53
N CYS A 928 -40.44 6.77 -33.54
CA CYS A 928 -41.71 6.33 -32.95
C CYS A 928 -41.82 6.55 -31.43
N HIS A 929 -40.75 6.92 -30.74
CA HIS A 929 -40.72 7.11 -29.28
C HIS A 929 -40.45 8.56 -28.87
N ALA A 930 -41.33 9.49 -29.29
CA ALA A 930 -41.25 10.89 -28.85
C ALA A 930 -41.57 11.09 -27.35
N ASN A 931 -42.05 10.06 -26.62
CA ASN A 931 -42.42 10.18 -25.19
C ASN A 931 -42.39 8.86 -24.38
N SER A 932 -41.47 7.92 -24.64
CA SER A 932 -41.34 6.75 -23.76
C SER A 932 -39.93 6.16 -23.75
N LYS A 933 -39.37 6.09 -22.53
CA LYS A 933 -38.06 5.58 -22.13
C LYS A 933 -37.85 4.09 -22.49
N PRO A 934 -36.58 3.61 -22.51
CA PRO A 934 -36.21 2.33 -23.10
C PRO A 934 -36.37 1.17 -22.13
N VAL A 935 -37.29 0.24 -22.39
CA VAL A 935 -37.10 -1.19 -22.14
C VAL A 935 -38.00 -1.99 -23.10
N PRO A 936 -37.48 -2.63 -24.16
CA PRO A 936 -38.05 -3.88 -24.63
C PRO A 936 -37.49 -4.98 -23.73
N LYS A 937 -38.36 -5.83 -23.20
CA LYS A 937 -37.96 -7.02 -22.43
C LYS A 937 -37.10 -7.90 -23.34
N HIS A 938 -35.79 -7.84 -23.15
CA HIS A 938 -34.83 -8.56 -23.94
C HIS A 938 -34.65 -9.96 -23.37
N THR A 939 -35.31 -10.93 -23.99
CA THR A 939 -35.17 -12.31 -23.60
C THR A 939 -34.63 -13.11 -24.77
N ALA A 940 -33.33 -13.40 -24.77
CA ALA A 940 -32.85 -14.54 -25.52
C ALA A 940 -33.56 -15.81 -24.98
N PHE A 941 -33.95 -16.71 -25.86
CA PHE A 941 -34.54 -18.02 -25.57
C PHE A 941 -36.00 -18.08 -25.10
N THR A 942 -36.83 -17.06 -25.37
CA THR A 942 -38.29 -17.16 -25.11
C THR A 942 -39.10 -17.61 -26.32
N LEU A 943 -40.34 -18.02 -26.03
CA LEU A 943 -41.37 -18.32 -27.02
C LEU A 943 -41.79 -17.04 -27.75
N PRO A 944 -42.15 -17.11 -29.03
CA PRO A 944 -42.56 -15.94 -29.81
C PRO A 944 -43.87 -15.36 -29.24
N GLN A 945 -43.81 -14.11 -28.77
CA GLN A 945 -44.99 -13.32 -28.36
C GLN A 945 -45.42 -12.29 -29.43
N ASP A 946 -44.74 -12.35 -30.57
CA ASP A 946 -44.89 -11.43 -31.69
C ASP A 946 -46.03 -11.89 -32.60
N CYS A 947 -47.03 -11.04 -32.80
CA CYS A 947 -48.15 -11.30 -33.70
C CYS A 947 -47.65 -11.64 -35.11
N THR A 948 -46.71 -10.85 -35.67
CA THR A 948 -46.27 -11.00 -37.07
C THR A 948 -45.49 -12.29 -37.32
N LYS A 949 -44.78 -12.85 -36.33
CA LYS A 949 -44.05 -14.13 -36.48
C LYS A 949 -44.97 -15.34 -36.52
N CYS A 950 -46.00 -15.33 -35.68
CA CYS A 950 -47.04 -16.36 -35.72
C CYS A 950 -47.97 -16.18 -36.92
N HIS A 951 -48.00 -15.01 -37.56
CA HIS A 951 -48.87 -14.72 -38.69
C HIS A 951 -48.12 -14.58 -40.04
N SER A 952 -46.82 -14.88 -40.10
CA SER A 952 -46.03 -14.90 -41.34
C SER A 952 -46.21 -16.23 -42.07
N GLY A 953 -47.31 -16.36 -42.83
CA GLY A 953 -47.72 -17.57 -43.51
C GLY A 953 -49.06 -18.14 -43.01
N ALA A 954 -49.64 -19.05 -43.79
CA ALA A 954 -50.89 -19.70 -43.43
C ALA A 954 -50.68 -20.71 -42.28
N ILE A 955 -51.39 -20.52 -41.16
CA ILE A 955 -51.40 -21.46 -40.03
C ILE A 955 -52.79 -22.06 -39.89
N ASN A 956 -52.89 -23.39 -40.04
CA ASN A 956 -54.12 -24.16 -39.81
C ASN A 956 -55.38 -23.57 -40.47
N GLY A 957 -55.26 -23.09 -41.71
CA GLY A 957 -56.38 -22.53 -42.49
C GLY A 957 -56.69 -21.05 -42.23
N ARG A 958 -55.94 -20.36 -41.36
CA ARG A 958 -56.01 -18.89 -41.25
C ARG A 958 -55.23 -18.22 -42.39
N MET A 959 -55.78 -17.13 -42.90
CA MET A 959 -55.19 -16.32 -43.98
C MET A 959 -53.79 -15.83 -43.59
N ASP A 960 -52.85 -15.87 -44.54
CA ASP A 960 -51.54 -15.21 -44.41
C ASP A 960 -51.73 -13.68 -44.46
N ILE A 961 -52.09 -13.12 -43.32
CA ILE A 961 -52.40 -11.70 -43.19
C ILE A 961 -51.14 -10.85 -43.46
N MET A 962 -49.96 -11.32 -43.05
CA MET A 962 -48.70 -10.62 -43.31
C MET A 962 -48.38 -10.60 -44.80
N GLY A 963 -48.65 -11.68 -45.53
CA GLY A 963 -48.56 -11.72 -46.99
C GLY A 963 -49.50 -10.72 -47.68
N GLN A 964 -50.73 -10.56 -47.17
CA GLN A 964 -51.69 -9.59 -47.74
C GLN A 964 -51.26 -8.13 -47.51
N PHE A 965 -50.76 -7.80 -46.32
CA PHE A 965 -50.29 -6.47 -46.01
C PHE A 965 -48.98 -6.10 -46.72
N ASN A 966 -48.09 -7.09 -46.94
CA ASN A 966 -46.86 -6.90 -47.73
C ASN A 966 -47.12 -6.80 -49.25
N GLY A 967 -48.35 -7.07 -49.71
CA GLY A 967 -48.80 -6.83 -51.08
C GLY A 967 -49.26 -5.38 -51.31
N SER A 968 -50.13 -5.15 -52.30
CA SER A 968 -50.70 -3.81 -52.60
C SER A 968 -51.82 -3.43 -51.64
N SER A 969 -51.57 -3.44 -50.33
CA SER A 969 -52.57 -3.03 -49.32
C SER A 969 -52.85 -1.53 -49.40
N HIS A 970 -54.12 -1.17 -49.23
CA HIS A 970 -54.57 0.23 -49.10
C HIS A 970 -54.75 0.65 -47.64
N HIS A 971 -54.52 -0.24 -46.67
CA HIS A 971 -54.69 0.07 -45.24
C HIS A 971 -53.40 0.56 -44.58
N VAL A 972 -52.23 0.17 -45.08
CA VAL A 972 -50.93 0.69 -44.65
C VAL A 972 -50.09 0.88 -45.91
N GLN A 973 -49.59 2.10 -46.16
CA GLN A 973 -48.85 2.44 -47.38
C GLN A 973 -47.53 3.14 -47.07
N GLY A 974 -46.43 2.61 -47.59
CA GLY A 974 -45.11 3.22 -47.41
C GLY A 974 -44.46 2.96 -46.05
N VAL A 975 -45.12 2.19 -45.17
CA VAL A 975 -44.59 1.74 -43.87
C VAL A 975 -44.70 0.22 -43.76
N ALA A 976 -43.69 -0.44 -43.18
CA ALA A 976 -43.70 -1.88 -42.96
C ALA A 976 -44.73 -2.24 -41.87
N VAL A 977 -45.52 -3.30 -42.11
CA VAL A 977 -46.45 -3.79 -41.09
C VAL A 977 -45.67 -4.54 -40.01
N THR A 978 -45.68 -3.99 -38.81
CA THR A 978 -45.07 -4.56 -37.63
C THR A 978 -46.16 -5.02 -36.65
N ASN A 979 -45.71 -5.70 -35.60
CA ASN A 979 -46.47 -6.06 -34.41
C ASN A 979 -47.39 -4.94 -33.88
N LYS A 980 -46.96 -3.67 -33.94
CA LYS A 980 -47.72 -2.53 -33.38
C LYS A 980 -48.97 -2.18 -34.19
N GLN A 981 -48.95 -2.31 -35.52
CA GLN A 981 -50.09 -1.97 -36.36
C GLN A 981 -51.30 -2.90 -36.10
N CYS A 982 -51.06 -4.11 -35.59
CA CYS A 982 -52.11 -5.02 -35.17
C CYS A 982 -53.01 -4.43 -34.07
N TYR A 983 -52.47 -3.56 -33.20
CA TYR A 983 -53.22 -2.92 -32.10
C TYR A 983 -54.36 -2.02 -32.58
N ALA A 984 -54.17 -1.33 -33.71
CA ALA A 984 -55.17 -0.44 -34.27
C ALA A 984 -56.44 -1.21 -34.71
N CYS A 985 -56.27 -2.47 -35.12
CA CYS A 985 -57.36 -3.28 -35.64
C CYS A 985 -57.88 -4.33 -34.65
N HIS A 986 -57.02 -4.85 -33.77
CA HIS A 986 -57.33 -5.96 -32.88
C HIS A 986 -57.22 -5.59 -31.40
N TRP A 987 -58.13 -6.12 -30.60
CA TRP A 987 -57.99 -6.16 -29.13
C TRP A 987 -56.99 -7.24 -28.68
N GLU A 988 -56.71 -8.21 -29.54
CA GLU A 988 -55.78 -9.32 -29.31
C GLU A 988 -54.30 -8.90 -29.28
N ALA A 989 -54.00 -7.68 -29.69
CA ALA A 989 -52.68 -7.08 -29.58
C ALA A 989 -52.70 -6.02 -28.47
N THR A 990 -51.59 -5.89 -27.73
CA THR A 990 -51.37 -4.73 -26.87
C THR A 990 -50.87 -3.54 -27.70
N LYS A 991 -50.89 -2.33 -27.13
CA LYS A 991 -50.30 -1.13 -27.75
C LYS A 991 -48.82 -1.28 -28.10
N ASP A 992 -48.14 -2.23 -27.44
CA ASP A 992 -46.72 -2.52 -27.62
C ASP A 992 -46.48 -3.59 -28.72
N GLY A 993 -47.54 -4.12 -29.34
CA GLY A 993 -47.49 -5.04 -30.47
C GLY A 993 -47.28 -6.51 -30.10
N ILE A 994 -47.45 -6.87 -28.83
CA ILE A 994 -47.38 -8.26 -28.37
C ILE A 994 -48.79 -8.82 -28.13
N ILE A 995 -48.90 -10.14 -28.07
CA ILE A 995 -50.17 -10.84 -27.79
C ILE A 995 -50.77 -10.37 -26.45
N ASP A 996 -52.00 -9.89 -26.47
CA ASP A 996 -52.82 -9.65 -25.27
C ASP A 996 -53.60 -10.92 -24.91
N SER A 997 -53.07 -11.69 -23.96
CA SER A 997 -53.66 -12.95 -23.49
C SER A 997 -55.09 -12.82 -22.91
N ARG A 998 -55.60 -11.60 -22.68
CA ARG A 998 -57.00 -11.39 -22.24
C ARG A 998 -58.00 -11.55 -23.38
N TYR A 999 -57.58 -11.29 -24.61
CA TYR A 999 -58.45 -11.27 -25.79
C TYR A 999 -58.00 -12.26 -26.86
N HIS A 1000 -56.70 -12.57 -26.95
CA HIS A 1000 -56.17 -13.53 -27.91
C HIS A 1000 -56.47 -14.98 -27.49
N GLN A 1001 -57.49 -15.57 -28.10
CA GLN A 1001 -57.96 -16.93 -27.76
C GLN A 1001 -57.33 -18.04 -28.61
N GLY A 1002 -56.60 -17.70 -29.67
CA GLY A 1002 -55.96 -18.68 -30.56
C GLY A 1002 -54.76 -19.41 -29.94
N TYR A 1003 -54.09 -18.78 -28.98
CA TYR A 1003 -52.92 -19.32 -28.27
C TYR A 1003 -52.87 -18.76 -26.84
N ASP A 1004 -52.84 -19.65 -25.85
CA ASP A 1004 -52.72 -19.32 -24.42
C ASP A 1004 -51.25 -19.38 -23.98
N LEU A 1005 -50.70 -18.21 -23.65
CA LEU A 1005 -49.32 -18.04 -23.19
C LEU A 1005 -49.06 -18.59 -21.77
N LYS A 1006 -50.10 -18.85 -20.96
CA LYS A 1006 -49.97 -19.37 -19.60
C LYS A 1006 -49.82 -20.89 -19.56
N ASN A 1007 -50.54 -21.57 -20.45
CA ASN A 1007 -50.62 -23.04 -20.47
C ASN A 1007 -50.05 -23.66 -21.76
N TYR A 1008 -49.63 -22.83 -22.71
CA TYR A 1008 -49.00 -23.22 -23.97
C TYR A 1008 -49.88 -24.14 -24.82
N THR A 1009 -51.15 -23.76 -24.97
CA THR A 1009 -52.18 -24.49 -25.73
C THR A 1009 -52.73 -23.62 -26.85
N SER A 1010 -52.99 -24.22 -28.01
CA SER A 1010 -53.56 -23.52 -29.17
C SER A 1010 -54.99 -23.99 -29.44
N VAL A 1011 -55.86 -23.06 -29.82
CA VAL A 1011 -57.27 -23.33 -30.14
C VAL A 1011 -57.56 -22.93 -31.59
N GLN A 1012 -57.99 -23.89 -32.40
CA GLN A 1012 -58.39 -23.64 -33.79
C GLN A 1012 -59.73 -22.90 -33.84
N ASN A 1013 -59.92 -22.05 -34.85
CA ASN A 1013 -61.18 -21.32 -35.09
C ASN A 1013 -61.69 -20.44 -33.93
N ALA A 1014 -60.80 -20.06 -33.02
CA ALA A 1014 -61.09 -19.13 -31.94
C ALA A 1014 -61.58 -17.76 -32.49
N PRO A 1015 -62.50 -17.07 -31.78
CA PRO A 1015 -62.97 -15.73 -32.13
C PRO A 1015 -61.83 -14.74 -32.27
N VAL A 1016 -62.02 -13.74 -33.15
CA VAL A 1016 -61.11 -12.61 -33.34
C VAL A 1016 -61.82 -11.34 -32.90
N ASP A 1017 -61.20 -10.59 -31.98
CA ASP A 1017 -61.76 -9.36 -31.43
C ASP A 1017 -61.24 -8.12 -32.18
N LEU A 1018 -62.11 -7.49 -32.99
CA LEU A 1018 -61.81 -6.30 -33.78
C LEU A 1018 -62.24 -5.01 -33.08
N VAL A 1019 -61.49 -3.92 -33.29
CA VAL A 1019 -61.69 -2.63 -32.60
C VAL A 1019 -62.67 -1.72 -33.33
N ILE A 1020 -63.67 -1.16 -32.65
CA ILE A 1020 -64.53 -0.10 -33.25
C ILE A 1020 -64.01 1.27 -32.79
N TRP A 1021 -63.48 2.07 -33.71
CA TRP A 1021 -62.92 3.39 -33.40
C TRP A 1021 -63.99 4.43 -33.03
N LYS A 1022 -63.61 5.38 -32.16
CA LYS A 1022 -64.38 6.59 -31.85
C LYS A 1022 -63.85 7.76 -32.68
N ALA A 1023 -64.47 8.94 -32.55
CA ALA A 1023 -64.02 10.17 -33.20
C ALA A 1023 -62.58 10.52 -32.78
N GLY A 1024 -61.64 10.46 -33.72
CA GLY A 1024 -60.22 10.79 -33.55
C GLY A 1024 -59.38 9.78 -32.77
N GLU A 1025 -59.98 8.78 -32.13
CA GLU A 1025 -59.25 7.93 -31.17
C GLU A 1025 -59.71 6.47 -31.11
N ARG A 1026 -58.75 5.59 -30.76
CA ARG A 1026 -58.98 4.19 -30.43
C ARG A 1026 -59.56 4.10 -29.02
N PRO A 1027 -60.65 3.34 -28.77
CA PRO A 1027 -61.15 3.14 -27.42
C PRO A 1027 -60.14 2.47 -26.48
N THR A 1028 -60.20 2.85 -25.21
CA THR A 1028 -59.35 2.32 -24.13
C THR A 1028 -60.03 1.23 -23.29
N PHE A 1029 -61.31 0.97 -23.52
CA PHE A 1029 -62.08 -0.08 -22.83
C PHE A 1029 -62.78 -1.01 -23.82
N TYR A 1030 -62.91 -2.28 -23.42
CA TYR A 1030 -63.57 -3.33 -24.20
C TYR A 1030 -65.07 -3.40 -23.83
N SER A 1031 -65.95 -3.34 -24.84
CA SER A 1031 -67.40 -3.41 -24.68
C SER A 1031 -68.08 -3.73 -26.02
N SER A 1032 -69.38 -4.00 -25.99
CA SER A 1032 -70.17 -4.24 -27.22
C SER A 1032 -70.26 -3.05 -28.18
N THR A 1033 -69.86 -1.84 -27.76
CA THR A 1033 -69.83 -0.64 -28.60
C THR A 1033 -68.42 -0.27 -29.08
N THR A 1034 -67.38 -0.90 -28.53
CA THR A 1034 -65.96 -0.63 -28.84
C THR A 1034 -65.23 -1.84 -29.42
N ALA A 1035 -65.89 -2.99 -29.49
CA ALA A 1035 -65.36 -4.21 -30.06
C ALA A 1035 -66.43 -4.93 -30.89
N VAL A 1036 -65.99 -5.64 -31.92
CA VAL A 1036 -66.82 -6.60 -32.65
C VAL A 1036 -66.08 -7.92 -32.82
N GLN A 1037 -66.75 -9.01 -32.50
CA GLN A 1037 -66.20 -10.35 -32.61
C GLN A 1037 -66.48 -10.95 -33.97
N PHE A 1038 -65.42 -11.41 -34.64
CA PHE A 1038 -65.44 -12.13 -35.90
C PHE A 1038 -65.09 -13.61 -35.70
N LEU A 1039 -65.94 -14.50 -36.18
CA LEU A 1039 -65.75 -15.95 -36.11
C LEU A 1039 -65.49 -16.54 -37.49
N ALA A 1040 -64.23 -16.87 -37.77
CA ALA A 1040 -63.81 -17.46 -39.05
C ALA A 1040 -64.59 -18.73 -39.43
N LYS A 1041 -65.03 -19.52 -38.45
CA LYS A 1041 -65.83 -20.75 -38.68
C LYS A 1041 -67.16 -20.52 -39.40
N ASN A 1042 -67.68 -19.29 -39.44
CA ASN A 1042 -68.94 -18.96 -40.09
C ASN A 1042 -68.77 -18.58 -41.57
N ILE A 1043 -67.55 -18.38 -42.06
CA ILE A 1043 -67.26 -18.08 -43.46
C ILE A 1043 -67.36 -19.36 -44.29
N GLY A 1044 -68.03 -19.30 -45.45
CA GLY A 1044 -68.40 -20.48 -46.26
C GLY A 1044 -69.68 -21.18 -45.79
N THR A 1045 -70.45 -20.59 -44.86
CA THR A 1045 -71.68 -21.18 -44.30
C THR A 1045 -72.90 -20.28 -44.56
N ALA A 1046 -74.11 -20.76 -44.22
CA ALA A 1046 -75.34 -19.96 -44.33
C ALA A 1046 -75.30 -18.64 -43.52
N ASN A 1047 -74.46 -18.57 -42.48
CA ASN A 1047 -74.30 -17.38 -41.63
C ASN A 1047 -73.22 -16.41 -42.13
N GLU A 1048 -72.53 -16.71 -43.23
CA GLU A 1048 -71.41 -15.92 -43.74
C GLU A 1048 -71.76 -14.45 -43.92
N ARG A 1049 -72.94 -14.14 -44.48
CA ARG A 1049 -73.37 -12.76 -44.73
C ARG A 1049 -73.57 -11.97 -43.44
N THR A 1050 -74.13 -12.61 -42.41
CA THR A 1050 -74.30 -11.99 -41.09
C THR A 1050 -72.96 -11.79 -40.41
N GLU A 1051 -72.01 -12.72 -40.57
CA GLU A 1051 -70.67 -12.59 -40.01
C GLU A 1051 -69.85 -11.50 -40.71
N ALA A 1052 -69.91 -11.42 -42.05
CA ALA A 1052 -69.25 -10.38 -42.83
C ALA A 1052 -69.81 -8.98 -42.49
N ALA A 1053 -71.12 -8.87 -42.23
CA ALA A 1053 -71.75 -7.61 -41.84
C ALA A 1053 -71.22 -7.05 -40.50
N LYS A 1054 -70.74 -7.91 -39.59
CA LYS A 1054 -70.10 -7.46 -38.35
C LYS A 1054 -68.81 -6.69 -38.62
N VAL A 1055 -68.03 -7.11 -39.62
CA VAL A 1055 -66.77 -6.44 -39.99
C VAL A 1055 -67.03 -5.06 -40.56
N THR A 1056 -68.17 -4.83 -41.22
CA THR A 1056 -68.58 -3.49 -41.67
C THR A 1056 -68.63 -2.48 -40.52
N ASN A 1057 -69.01 -2.86 -39.30
CA ASN A 1057 -68.99 -1.96 -38.14
C ASN A 1057 -67.56 -1.55 -37.74
N HIS A 1058 -66.60 -2.47 -37.85
CA HIS A 1058 -65.18 -2.15 -37.65
C HIS A 1058 -64.69 -1.18 -38.72
N CYS A 1059 -64.95 -1.49 -40.00
CA CYS A 1059 -64.54 -0.65 -41.13
C CYS A 1059 -65.14 0.75 -41.06
N LEU A 1060 -66.44 0.88 -40.75
CA LEU A 1060 -67.11 2.17 -40.60
C LEU A 1060 -66.64 2.95 -39.37
N GLY A 1061 -66.13 2.27 -38.33
CA GLY A 1061 -65.45 2.92 -37.22
C GLY A 1061 -64.22 3.69 -37.71
N CYS A 1062 -63.33 3.06 -38.48
CA CYS A 1062 -62.13 3.72 -39.01
C CYS A 1062 -62.41 4.67 -40.19
N HIS A 1063 -63.27 4.29 -41.12
CA HIS A 1063 -63.56 5.06 -42.34
C HIS A 1063 -64.83 5.91 -42.22
N SER A 1064 -64.99 6.58 -41.08
CA SER A 1064 -66.07 7.55 -40.82
C SER A 1064 -65.66 8.98 -41.15
N ASP A 1065 -66.64 9.86 -41.35
CA ASP A 1065 -66.37 11.29 -41.52
C ASP A 1065 -65.61 11.90 -40.34
N GLN A 1066 -65.83 11.37 -39.14
CA GLN A 1066 -65.18 11.81 -37.90
C GLN A 1066 -63.71 11.39 -37.81
N ASN A 1067 -63.30 10.39 -38.58
CA ASN A 1067 -61.95 9.81 -38.56
C ASN A 1067 -61.18 10.04 -39.86
N ASN A 1068 -61.71 10.88 -40.75
CA ASN A 1068 -61.09 11.19 -42.06
C ASN A 1068 -59.65 11.69 -41.96
N ASP A 1069 -59.31 12.36 -40.86
CA ASP A 1069 -58.00 12.97 -40.62
C ASP A 1069 -57.20 12.24 -39.51
N THR A 1070 -57.70 11.09 -39.05
CA THR A 1070 -56.99 10.25 -38.07
C THR A 1070 -55.86 9.49 -38.76
N ASP A 1071 -54.72 9.37 -38.11
CA ASP A 1071 -53.58 8.56 -38.58
C ASP A 1071 -53.40 7.33 -37.67
N PRO A 1072 -54.18 6.25 -37.88
CA PRO A 1072 -54.17 5.08 -37.01
C PRO A 1072 -52.92 4.20 -37.17
N PHE A 1073 -52.17 4.34 -38.28
CA PHE A 1073 -51.01 3.51 -38.60
C PHE A 1073 -49.68 4.28 -38.60
N ASN A 1074 -49.75 5.60 -38.43
CA ASN A 1074 -48.62 6.51 -38.39
C ASN A 1074 -47.75 6.44 -39.65
N ASP A 1075 -48.41 6.28 -40.81
CA ASP A 1075 -47.80 6.21 -42.14
C ASP A 1075 -47.96 7.51 -42.94
N CYS A 1076 -48.36 8.59 -42.26
CA CYS A 1076 -48.64 9.90 -42.83
C CYS A 1076 -49.79 9.88 -43.85
N LYS A 1077 -50.65 8.85 -43.82
CA LYS A 1077 -51.87 8.73 -44.60
C LYS A 1077 -53.07 8.66 -43.67
N THR A 1078 -54.12 9.39 -44.02
CA THR A 1078 -55.40 9.35 -43.31
C THR A 1078 -56.43 8.53 -44.10
N PRO A 1079 -57.52 8.05 -43.47
CA PRO A 1079 -58.60 7.34 -44.14
C PRO A 1079 -59.11 7.99 -45.42
N ARG A 1080 -59.12 9.33 -45.49
CA ARG A 1080 -59.52 10.04 -46.72
C ARG A 1080 -58.45 9.99 -47.81
N GLN A 1081 -57.17 9.93 -47.46
CA GLN A 1081 -56.07 9.84 -48.44
C GLN A 1081 -55.93 8.45 -49.07
N TYR A 1082 -56.46 7.40 -48.43
CA TYR A 1082 -56.60 6.08 -49.06
C TYR A 1082 -57.77 5.98 -50.04
N ALA A 1083 -58.71 6.94 -50.00
CA ALA A 1083 -59.79 7.07 -50.96
C ALA A 1083 -59.37 7.96 -52.15
N TRP A 1084 -59.59 7.48 -53.36
CA TRP A 1084 -59.21 8.18 -54.61
C TRP A 1084 -59.86 9.56 -54.81
N ASP A 1085 -60.99 9.84 -54.14
CA ASP A 1085 -61.72 11.10 -54.21
C ASP A 1085 -61.75 11.85 -52.87
N PHE A 1086 -60.94 11.42 -51.90
CA PHE A 1086 -60.84 12.03 -50.58
C PHE A 1086 -62.15 12.06 -49.76
N GLN A 1087 -63.13 11.19 -50.06
CA GLN A 1087 -64.36 11.07 -49.28
C GLN A 1087 -64.34 9.83 -48.38
N SER A 1088 -64.99 9.92 -47.20
CA SER A 1088 -65.08 8.77 -46.28
C SER A 1088 -65.91 7.64 -46.89
N ILE A 1089 -65.61 6.40 -46.50
CA ILE A 1089 -66.43 5.26 -46.89
C ILE A 1089 -67.84 5.40 -46.27
N ALA A 1090 -67.94 5.89 -45.03
CA ALA A 1090 -69.22 6.14 -44.37
C ALA A 1090 -70.14 7.11 -45.14
N ALA A 1091 -69.60 8.15 -45.79
CA ALA A 1091 -70.38 9.07 -46.61
C ALA A 1091 -71.03 8.34 -47.80
N ARG A 1092 -70.35 7.34 -48.38
CA ARG A 1092 -70.91 6.47 -49.42
C ARG A 1092 -71.96 5.53 -48.85
N TYR A 1093 -71.75 4.96 -47.67
CA TYR A 1093 -72.75 4.13 -46.98
C TYR A 1093 -74.02 4.91 -46.63
N ARG A 1094 -73.93 6.23 -46.41
CA ARG A 1094 -75.06 7.10 -46.13
C ARG A 1094 -75.74 7.65 -47.39
N ASN A 1095 -75.13 7.51 -48.57
CA ASN A 1095 -75.69 8.00 -49.81
C ASN A 1095 -76.76 7.04 -50.35
N LEU A 1096 -78.02 7.36 -50.06
CA LEU A 1096 -79.19 6.62 -50.54
C LEU A 1096 -79.71 7.13 -51.89
N SER A 1097 -79.11 8.18 -52.43
CA SER A 1097 -79.59 8.82 -53.65
C SER A 1097 -79.39 7.95 -54.88
N THR A 1098 -80.22 8.19 -55.88
CA THR A 1098 -80.20 7.47 -57.16
C THR A 1098 -80.17 8.44 -58.34
N THR A 1099 -79.70 7.97 -59.48
CA THR A 1099 -79.87 8.60 -60.80
C THR A 1099 -80.47 7.58 -61.75
N THR A 1100 -80.86 8.01 -62.94
CA THR A 1100 -81.11 7.11 -64.06
C THR A 1100 -79.80 6.75 -64.78
N TRP A 1101 -79.73 5.61 -65.47
CA TRP A 1101 -78.54 5.22 -66.25
C TRP A 1101 -78.29 6.15 -67.45
N GLY A 1102 -79.37 6.62 -68.08
CA GLY A 1102 -79.36 7.55 -69.22
C GLY A 1102 -79.81 8.94 -68.81
N LYS A 1103 -79.24 9.96 -69.46
CA LYS A 1103 -79.64 11.38 -69.29
C LYS A 1103 -80.55 11.89 -70.41
N VAL A 1104 -80.69 11.12 -71.49
CA VAL A 1104 -81.53 11.45 -72.65
C VAL A 1104 -82.93 10.90 -72.41
N ASN A 1105 -83.94 11.77 -72.46
CA ASN A 1105 -85.34 11.36 -72.28
C ASN A 1105 -85.79 10.52 -73.49
N SER A 1106 -85.91 9.21 -73.30
CA SER A 1106 -86.29 8.26 -74.35
C SER A 1106 -87.75 8.39 -74.79
N THR A 1107 -88.57 9.11 -74.02
CA THR A 1107 -89.96 9.44 -74.38
C THR A 1107 -90.03 10.60 -75.38
N LEU A 1108 -89.03 11.51 -75.37
CA LEU A 1108 -88.94 12.65 -76.31
C LEU A 1108 -88.07 12.33 -77.53
N PHE A 1109 -87.07 11.46 -77.38
CA PHE A 1109 -86.18 11.02 -78.46
C PHE A 1109 -86.29 9.51 -78.65
N THR A 1110 -87.22 9.08 -79.50
CA THR A 1110 -87.60 7.66 -79.66
C THR A 1110 -86.50 6.73 -80.18
N GLY A 1111 -85.42 7.29 -80.75
CA GLY A 1111 -84.22 6.56 -81.16
C GLY A 1111 -83.17 6.40 -80.05
N ALA A 1112 -83.37 7.00 -78.87
CA ALA A 1112 -82.47 6.87 -77.73
C ALA A 1112 -82.73 5.55 -76.97
N ASN A 1113 -81.68 4.98 -76.38
CA ASN A 1113 -81.83 3.82 -75.51
C ASN A 1113 -82.60 4.18 -74.24
N GLN A 1114 -83.45 3.27 -73.75
CA GLN A 1114 -84.35 3.49 -72.60
C GLN A 1114 -83.62 3.46 -71.24
N LYS A 1115 -82.34 3.83 -71.20
CA LYS A 1115 -81.50 3.82 -70.00
C LYS A 1115 -81.92 4.89 -68.99
N ASP A 1116 -82.64 5.91 -69.43
CA ASP A 1116 -83.24 6.93 -68.56
C ASP A 1116 -84.38 6.39 -67.68
N GLN A 1117 -84.88 5.17 -67.95
CA GLN A 1117 -85.93 4.53 -67.14
C GLN A 1117 -85.37 3.55 -66.09
N VAL A 1118 -84.06 3.28 -66.10
CA VAL A 1118 -83.41 2.35 -65.16
C VAL A 1118 -82.76 3.10 -64.01
N THR A 1119 -83.16 2.81 -62.77
CA THR A 1119 -82.57 3.42 -61.58
C THR A 1119 -81.17 2.87 -61.31
N LYS A 1120 -80.20 3.76 -61.14
CA LYS A 1120 -78.83 3.49 -60.69
C LYS A 1120 -78.64 4.10 -59.32
N ALA A 1121 -78.22 3.31 -58.34
CA ALA A 1121 -77.80 3.86 -57.06
C ALA A 1121 -76.45 4.57 -57.21
N PHE A 1122 -76.29 5.70 -56.54
CA PHE A 1122 -74.97 6.36 -56.49
C PHE A 1122 -73.97 5.60 -55.62
N SER A 1123 -74.45 4.74 -54.71
CA SER A 1123 -73.62 3.95 -53.82
C SER A 1123 -74.10 2.51 -53.71
N ALA A 1124 -73.21 1.56 -54.01
CA ALA A 1124 -73.45 0.13 -53.79
C ALA A 1124 -73.46 -0.25 -52.30
N HIS A 1125 -72.87 0.59 -51.44
CA HIS A 1125 -72.79 0.35 -50.00
C HIS A 1125 -73.99 0.94 -49.25
N GLY A 1126 -74.52 2.06 -49.72
CA GLY A 1126 -75.69 2.72 -49.11
C GLY A 1126 -77.02 2.23 -49.67
N ASN A 1127 -77.09 1.93 -50.96
CA ASN A 1127 -78.36 1.61 -51.61
C ASN A 1127 -78.21 0.68 -52.84
N ALA A 1128 -77.38 -0.37 -52.75
CA ALA A 1128 -77.27 -1.35 -53.85
C ALA A 1128 -78.60 -2.02 -54.17
N VAL A 1129 -79.51 -2.14 -53.19
CA VAL A 1129 -80.86 -2.70 -53.41
C VAL A 1129 -81.64 -1.91 -54.46
N ALA A 1130 -81.48 -0.58 -54.52
CA ALA A 1130 -82.10 0.25 -55.55
C ALA A 1130 -81.32 0.31 -56.89
N ASN A 1131 -80.18 -0.37 -56.99
CA ASN A 1131 -79.35 -0.35 -58.20
C ASN A 1131 -79.87 -1.34 -59.24
N GLN A 1132 -80.82 -0.88 -60.05
CA GLN A 1132 -81.45 -1.68 -61.08
C GLN A 1132 -80.52 -1.88 -62.29
N GLY A 1133 -80.72 -3.00 -62.96
CA GLY A 1133 -80.09 -3.27 -64.24
C GLY A 1133 -80.21 -4.73 -64.64
N GLY A 1134 -79.86 -5.01 -65.88
CA GLY A 1134 -79.94 -6.35 -66.45
C GLY A 1134 -79.68 -6.30 -67.94
N TYR A 1135 -79.93 -7.42 -68.60
CA TYR A 1135 -79.74 -7.58 -70.03
C TYR A 1135 -80.98 -8.28 -70.60
N GLY A 1136 -81.63 -7.65 -71.58
CA GLY A 1136 -82.73 -8.27 -72.32
C GLY A 1136 -82.17 -9.11 -73.47
N THR A 1137 -82.63 -10.35 -73.63
CA THR A 1137 -82.11 -11.26 -74.66
C THR A 1137 -82.51 -10.87 -76.09
N THR A 1138 -83.53 -10.02 -76.26
CA THR A 1138 -84.06 -9.62 -77.58
C THR A 1138 -83.49 -8.30 -78.09
N TYR A 1139 -83.32 -7.30 -77.21
CA TYR A 1139 -82.91 -5.93 -77.57
C TYR A 1139 -81.66 -5.46 -76.81
N GLY A 1140 -80.98 -6.39 -76.12
CA GLY A 1140 -79.79 -6.10 -75.34
C GLY A 1140 -80.02 -5.09 -74.22
N ILE A 1141 -79.22 -4.03 -74.21
CA ILE A 1141 -79.28 -2.92 -73.23
C ILE A 1141 -79.97 -1.67 -73.80
N ASP A 1142 -80.60 -1.79 -74.98
CA ASP A 1142 -81.06 -0.61 -75.71
C ASP A 1142 -82.57 -0.36 -75.52
N GLN A 1143 -83.38 -1.39 -75.27
CA GLN A 1143 -84.83 -1.27 -74.94
C GLN A 1143 -85.30 -2.36 -73.97
N ASN A 1144 -86.30 -2.07 -73.13
CA ASN A 1144 -86.90 -2.98 -72.13
C ASN A 1144 -85.87 -3.69 -71.23
N ILE A 1145 -85.07 -2.93 -70.47
CA ILE A 1145 -84.03 -3.48 -69.59
C ILE A 1145 -84.67 -4.08 -68.32
N PRO A 1146 -84.77 -5.42 -68.17
CA PRO A 1146 -85.36 -6.02 -66.97
C PRO A 1146 -84.41 -5.86 -65.78
N ASN A 1147 -84.95 -5.63 -64.59
CA ASN A 1147 -84.13 -5.58 -63.38
C ASN A 1147 -83.78 -7.00 -62.89
N THR A 1148 -82.73 -7.59 -63.46
CA THR A 1148 -82.20 -8.90 -63.02
C THR A 1148 -81.21 -8.77 -61.86
N ARG A 1149 -80.89 -7.55 -61.43
CA ARG A 1149 -79.98 -7.23 -60.31
C ARG A 1149 -80.71 -6.95 -58.98
N ASN A 1150 -81.94 -7.46 -58.83
CA ASN A 1150 -82.79 -7.21 -57.65
C ASN A 1150 -82.29 -7.93 -56.38
N GLY A 1151 -81.18 -7.45 -55.82
CA GLY A 1151 -80.60 -7.94 -54.57
C GLY A 1151 -81.32 -7.39 -53.34
N SER A 1152 -81.31 -8.14 -52.22
CA SER A 1152 -81.99 -7.78 -50.98
C SER A 1152 -81.12 -7.09 -49.93
N GLN A 1153 -79.82 -6.92 -50.19
CA GLN A 1153 -78.87 -6.35 -49.23
C GLN A 1153 -77.82 -5.46 -49.92
N ASN A 1154 -77.26 -4.52 -49.16
CA ASN A 1154 -76.16 -3.69 -49.61
C ASN A 1154 -74.82 -4.43 -49.61
N VAL A 1155 -73.88 -3.96 -50.42
CA VAL A 1155 -72.51 -4.48 -50.46
C VAL A 1155 -71.80 -4.12 -49.15
N GLN A 1156 -71.25 -5.11 -48.45
CA GLN A 1156 -70.48 -4.91 -47.22
C GLN A 1156 -69.09 -4.32 -47.52
N CYS A 1157 -68.40 -3.82 -46.49
CA CYS A 1157 -67.14 -3.08 -46.67
C CYS A 1157 -65.95 -4.02 -46.85
N TYR A 1158 -66.15 -5.28 -46.49
CA TYR A 1158 -65.16 -6.34 -46.38
C TYR A 1158 -64.75 -6.89 -47.74
#